data_AF-A0A160TJT6-F1
#
_entry.id   AF-A0A160TJT6-F1
#
_cell.length_a   1.000
_cell.length_b   1.000
_cell.length_c   1.000
_cell.angle_alpha   90.00
_cell.angle_beta   90.00
_cell.angle_gamma   90.00
#
_symmetry.space_group_name_H-M   'P 1'
#
loop_
_entity.id
_entity.type
_entity.pdbx_description
1 polymer ?
#
loop_
_entity_poly.entity_id
_entity_poly.type
_entity_poly.pdbx_seq_one_letter_code
_entity_poly.pdbx_strand_id
1 'polypeptide(L)'
;MLVRQVAAMGIKIDELGEIHSRRPGITVREIKAGDIDREALRAASIAEALTATGAFPRHLERIREILRACFPPHVLATISSWSMTHKTGPDGVAVDGIVAGLEQHHVELLQAILLRMDRWEWGVERASYQQIGEVMGELKALATAFQRRRALEVDKVSSDPQRLAVTLIQERLRDQTQMIRNWGRYDEMVRIVRELHAPLDDGFRSHHGFGASELVDVACGLVDMIQRRLSARLALLDGIMRGRTRKAILHAYFERYDGVDGDPEEFRASLSPKTTLRQLRMMLHEHASTGLMLEFVVDPGDLAARIGMSTQVVESVFAAIGLVPGVLRSKEPEHLFLDNPVWKRPAIRDGAEFLLFLPQTIVGFLPDLLRELAVEAGLEKRLERRRGRYLEDETARLISVALPTARVLPSVKWSWKGVSYETDVIAVVDKVVVIAEAKSAILTDAALRGAVNSARRHVKDLLVEPAVQSARLQDILQAAGEGDAEAMAVAASLGLGIDAADIEQTIRLSVTLDDFATLASAQAELKHAGWFPNALVQPATMTLADLGTCTDILDRPLFFLHYLIGRERIQRAAPVFGDELDYLGTYLNSGLDLAEVVAGTHKGMFSRMSMAIDAYHLALGMGREVAKPGPRVSPYVAAVLDKLEVGQRPSWTTTGLTLLDAVPPGTGDGIEEALEELAAEVEDGGKGPDPGVLLACADSRRAVAAFHVFAARDRDEVPERLQLLGQYAMETTETDRCVMFGRMLERWDQPFSIAGWVEAEEADT
;
A
#
# COMPACT_ATOMS: atom_id res chain seq x y z
N MET A 1 -2.43 -12.24 2.17
CA MET A 1 -3.22 -12.51 3.40
C MET A 1 -4.56 -13.19 3.09
N LEU A 2 -5.45 -12.60 2.26
CA LEU A 2 -6.73 -13.23 1.91
C LEU A 2 -6.63 -14.48 1.01
N VAL A 3 -5.62 -14.58 0.14
CA VAL A 3 -5.26 -15.83 -0.58
C VAL A 3 -5.11 -17.01 0.40
N ARG A 4 -4.58 -16.75 1.60
CA ARG A 4 -4.46 -17.74 2.67
C ARG A 4 -5.75 -17.92 3.47
N GLN A 5 -6.65 -16.93 3.52
CA GLN A 5 -8.02 -17.10 4.08
C GLN A 5 -8.92 -17.91 3.13
N VAL A 6 -8.85 -17.70 1.81
CA VAL A 6 -9.48 -18.54 0.78
C VAL A 6 -8.92 -19.97 0.85
N ALA A 7 -7.61 -20.11 1.06
CA ALA A 7 -6.99 -21.41 1.35
C ALA A 7 -7.36 -21.97 2.74
N ALA A 8 -7.66 -21.14 3.74
CA ALA A 8 -8.18 -21.56 5.05
C ALA A 8 -9.63 -22.06 4.98
N MET A 9 -10.37 -21.59 3.97
CA MET A 9 -11.64 -22.17 3.53
C MET A 9 -11.46 -23.39 2.62
N GLY A 10 -10.24 -23.92 2.45
CA GLY A 10 -9.97 -25.16 1.69
C GLY A 10 -10.10 -25.04 0.18
N ILE A 11 -10.26 -23.82 -0.36
CA ILE A 11 -10.39 -23.59 -1.81
C ILE A 11 -8.99 -23.29 -2.36
N LYS A 12 -8.47 -24.14 -3.26
CA LYS A 12 -7.28 -23.74 -4.03
C LYS A 12 -7.67 -22.64 -5.01
N ILE A 13 -6.83 -21.62 -5.12
CA ILE A 13 -7.05 -20.50 -6.04
C ILE A 13 -7.20 -20.97 -7.50
N ASP A 14 -6.57 -22.10 -7.85
CA ASP A 14 -6.62 -22.72 -9.17
C ASP A 14 -7.91 -23.54 -9.42
N GLU A 15 -8.73 -23.75 -8.38
CA GLU A 15 -10.04 -24.43 -8.45
C GLU A 15 -11.21 -23.44 -8.59
N LEU A 16 -10.92 -22.13 -8.59
CA LEU A 16 -11.92 -21.08 -8.82
C LEU A 16 -12.17 -20.91 -10.32
N GLY A 17 -13.44 -20.79 -10.72
CA GLY A 17 -13.79 -20.49 -12.11
C GLY A 17 -13.31 -19.09 -12.49
N GLU A 18 -12.59 -18.98 -13.60
CA GLU A 18 -12.22 -17.68 -14.17
C GLU A 18 -13.40 -17.13 -14.99
N ILE A 19 -13.83 -15.91 -14.66
CA ILE A 19 -14.61 -15.08 -15.56
C ILE A 19 -13.67 -13.98 -16.04
N HIS A 20 -13.38 -13.95 -17.33
CA HIS A 20 -12.68 -12.80 -17.89
C HIS A 20 -13.61 -11.59 -17.79
N SER A 21 -13.19 -10.58 -17.02
CA SER A 21 -13.77 -9.25 -17.13
C SER A 21 -13.59 -8.80 -18.57
N ARG A 22 -14.58 -8.10 -19.14
CA ARG A 22 -14.41 -7.40 -20.43
C ARG A 22 -13.35 -6.29 -20.34
N ARG A 23 -12.89 -5.93 -19.13
CA ARG A 23 -11.92 -4.85 -18.89
C ARG A 23 -10.49 -5.40 -18.75
N PRO A 24 -9.52 -4.87 -19.53
CA PRO A 24 -8.15 -5.38 -19.55
C PRO A 24 -7.42 -5.17 -18.21
N GLY A 25 -6.92 -6.27 -17.62
CA GLY A 25 -6.14 -6.26 -16.37
C GLY A 25 -6.93 -6.62 -15.11
N ILE A 26 -8.25 -6.77 -15.20
CA ILE A 26 -9.10 -7.21 -14.07
C ILE A 26 -9.54 -8.65 -14.31
N THR A 27 -9.29 -9.54 -13.35
CA THR A 27 -9.80 -10.92 -13.38
C THR A 27 -10.85 -11.07 -12.30
N VAL A 28 -12.10 -11.35 -12.69
CA VAL A 28 -13.16 -11.67 -11.74
C VAL A 28 -13.22 -13.19 -11.61
N ARG A 29 -13.10 -13.70 -10.38
CA ARG A 29 -13.19 -15.15 -10.13
C ARG A 29 -14.48 -15.43 -9.37
N GLU A 30 -15.31 -16.29 -9.96
CA GLU A 30 -16.55 -16.73 -9.32
C GLU A 30 -16.27 -17.96 -8.46
N ILE A 31 -16.66 -17.90 -7.18
CA ILE A 31 -16.69 -19.08 -6.32
C ILE A 31 -18.05 -19.76 -6.52
N LYS A 32 -18.13 -20.77 -7.39
CA LYS A 32 -19.36 -21.55 -7.57
C LYS A 32 -19.68 -22.32 -6.29
N ALA A 33 -20.64 -21.82 -5.53
CA ALA A 33 -21.03 -22.33 -4.22
C ALA A 33 -21.78 -23.69 -4.26
N GLY A 34 -22.15 -24.19 -5.45
CA GLY A 34 -23.08 -25.32 -5.62
C GLY A 34 -22.54 -26.72 -5.33
N ASP A 35 -21.23 -26.94 -5.41
CA ASP A 35 -20.64 -28.29 -5.38
C ASP A 35 -19.74 -28.57 -4.16
N ILE A 36 -19.70 -27.65 -3.19
CA ILE A 36 -18.80 -27.74 -2.03
C ILE A 36 -19.63 -28.05 -0.77
N ASP A 37 -19.43 -29.24 -0.20
CA ASP A 37 -19.91 -29.57 1.14
C ASP A 37 -19.14 -28.73 2.17
N ARG A 38 -19.71 -27.57 2.50
CA ARG A 38 -19.12 -26.58 3.42
C ARG A 38 -18.91 -27.13 4.83
N GLU A 39 -19.75 -28.07 5.26
CA GLU A 39 -19.67 -28.63 6.61
C GLU A 39 -18.53 -29.65 6.69
N ALA A 40 -18.40 -30.52 5.68
CA ALA A 40 -17.27 -31.44 5.58
C ALA A 40 -15.93 -30.69 5.44
N LEU A 41 -15.90 -29.62 4.64
CA LEU A 41 -14.70 -28.79 4.45
C LEU A 41 -14.30 -28.05 5.73
N ARG A 42 -15.29 -27.51 6.46
CA ARG A 42 -15.08 -26.89 7.77
C ARG A 42 -14.55 -27.90 8.78
N ALA A 43 -15.14 -29.09 8.86
CA ALA A 43 -14.70 -30.15 9.77
C ALA A 43 -13.26 -30.60 9.46
N ALA A 44 -12.91 -30.76 8.18
CA ALA A 44 -11.55 -31.08 7.75
C ALA A 44 -10.54 -29.98 8.13
N SER A 45 -10.91 -28.71 7.91
CA SER A 45 -10.08 -27.54 8.27
C SER A 45 -9.83 -27.47 9.79
N ILE A 46 -10.85 -27.73 10.60
CA ILE A 46 -10.72 -27.79 12.07
C ILE A 46 -9.79 -28.93 12.50
N ALA A 47 -9.93 -30.13 11.93
CA ALA A 47 -9.08 -31.27 12.26
C ALA A 47 -7.60 -31.04 11.89
N GLU A 48 -7.35 -30.45 10.72
CA GLU A 48 -6.01 -30.01 10.30
C GLU A 48 -5.46 -28.96 11.28
N ALA A 49 -6.27 -27.98 11.66
CA ALA A 49 -5.86 -26.90 12.54
C ALA A 49 -5.51 -27.38 13.96
N LEU A 50 -6.27 -28.33 14.51
CA LEU A 50 -5.96 -28.97 15.79
C LEU A 50 -4.63 -29.74 15.73
N THR A 51 -4.41 -30.48 14.64
CA THR A 51 -3.17 -31.23 14.43
C THR A 51 -1.96 -30.30 14.33
N ALA A 52 -2.06 -29.25 13.52
CA ALA A 52 -1.01 -28.25 13.36
C ALA A 52 -0.70 -27.53 14.69
N THR A 53 -1.74 -27.14 15.43
CA THR A 53 -1.59 -26.48 16.74
C THR A 53 -0.87 -27.37 17.76
N GLY A 54 -1.24 -28.66 17.81
CA GLY A 54 -0.57 -29.63 18.70
C GLY A 54 0.90 -29.87 18.35
N ALA A 55 1.30 -29.67 17.09
CA ALA A 55 2.67 -29.82 16.63
C ALA A 55 3.56 -28.60 16.89
N PHE A 56 3.01 -27.44 17.31
CA PHE A 56 3.76 -26.20 17.49
C PHE A 56 5.03 -26.35 18.39
N PRO A 57 4.95 -26.95 19.60
CA PRO A 57 6.13 -27.09 20.45
C PRO A 57 7.22 -27.98 19.84
N ARG A 58 6.82 -28.99 19.05
CA ARG A 58 7.73 -29.91 18.35
C ARG A 58 8.52 -29.16 17.27
N HIS A 59 7.84 -28.34 16.47
CA HIS A 59 8.50 -27.53 15.44
C HIS A 59 9.52 -26.56 16.04
N LEU A 60 9.15 -25.90 17.15
CA LEU A 60 10.06 -24.99 17.86
C LEU A 60 11.29 -25.71 18.42
N GLU A 61 11.11 -26.86 19.09
CA GLU A 61 12.25 -27.59 19.65
C GLU A 61 13.15 -28.15 18.54
N ARG A 62 12.57 -28.59 17.41
CA ARG A 62 13.35 -29.07 16.28
C ARG A 62 14.28 -28.01 15.70
N ILE A 63 13.78 -26.78 15.56
CA ILE A 63 14.63 -25.63 15.17
C ILE A 63 15.78 -25.46 16.17
N ARG A 64 15.49 -25.47 17.47
CA ARG A 64 16.51 -25.30 18.52
C ARG A 64 17.57 -26.42 18.50
N GLU A 65 17.15 -27.67 18.33
CA GLU A 65 18.09 -28.80 18.19
C GLU A 65 19.08 -28.59 17.04
N ILE A 66 18.60 -28.12 15.89
CA ILE A 66 19.46 -27.84 14.74
C ILE A 66 20.42 -26.69 15.06
N LEU A 67 19.93 -25.61 15.67
CA LEU A 67 20.76 -24.46 16.08
C LEU A 67 21.78 -24.79 17.18
N ARG A 68 21.58 -25.87 17.96
CA ARG A 68 22.59 -26.42 18.88
C ARG A 68 23.63 -27.28 18.16
N ALA A 69 23.25 -27.90 17.05
CA ALA A 69 24.12 -28.78 16.27
C ALA A 69 25.00 -28.03 15.26
N CYS A 70 24.56 -26.88 14.76
CA CYS A 70 25.30 -26.06 13.81
C CYS A 70 25.33 -24.58 14.18
N PHE A 71 26.26 -23.83 13.60
CA PHE A 71 26.53 -22.43 13.87
C PHE A 71 25.37 -21.55 13.38
N PRO A 72 24.55 -20.98 14.28
CA PRO A 72 23.34 -20.27 13.91
C PRO A 72 23.51 -19.04 12.99
N PRO A 73 24.56 -18.20 13.15
CA PRO A 73 24.82 -17.11 12.22
C PRO A 73 24.95 -17.55 10.75
N HIS A 74 25.51 -18.74 10.50
CA HIS A 74 25.57 -19.30 9.14
C HIS A 74 24.18 -19.67 8.60
N VAL A 75 23.31 -20.23 9.45
CA VAL A 75 21.91 -20.57 9.09
C VAL A 75 21.14 -19.29 8.76
N LEU A 76 21.22 -18.27 9.61
CA LEU A 76 20.55 -16.98 9.40
C LEU A 76 21.04 -16.26 8.14
N ALA A 77 22.36 -16.18 7.92
CA ALA A 77 22.93 -15.57 6.73
C ALA A 77 22.41 -16.25 5.45
N THR A 78 22.39 -17.59 5.45
CA THR A 78 21.95 -18.37 4.30
C THR A 78 20.47 -18.20 4.02
N ILE A 79 19.62 -18.35 5.03
CA ILE A 79 18.17 -18.21 4.88
C ILE A 79 17.80 -16.77 4.50
N SER A 80 18.41 -15.76 5.13
CA SER A 80 18.17 -14.36 4.79
C SER A 80 18.54 -14.08 3.34
N SER A 81 19.74 -14.44 2.90
CA SER A 81 20.17 -14.22 1.52
C SER A 81 19.27 -14.95 0.51
N TRP A 82 18.92 -16.21 0.75
CA TRP A 82 18.11 -16.99 -0.20
C TRP A 82 16.65 -16.55 -0.28
N SER A 83 16.08 -16.07 0.82
CA SER A 83 14.67 -15.65 0.85
C SER A 83 14.48 -14.18 0.48
N MET A 84 15.40 -13.29 0.84
CA MET A 84 15.24 -11.84 0.69
C MET A 84 15.94 -11.24 -0.55
N THR A 85 16.83 -12.00 -1.21
CA THR A 85 17.46 -11.55 -2.45
C THR A 85 16.55 -11.80 -3.65
N HIS A 86 16.18 -10.72 -4.34
CA HIS A 86 15.42 -10.77 -5.58
C HIS A 86 16.33 -10.50 -6.78
N LYS A 87 16.16 -11.25 -7.87
CA LYS A 87 16.95 -11.01 -9.09
C LYS A 87 16.38 -9.83 -9.86
N THR A 88 17.23 -8.90 -10.27
CA THR A 88 16.86 -7.78 -11.13
C THR A 88 17.20 -8.09 -12.58
N GLY A 89 16.22 -8.00 -13.48
CA GLY A 89 16.37 -8.18 -14.92
C GLY A 89 16.04 -6.91 -15.73
N PRO A 90 16.04 -7.01 -17.07
CA PRO A 90 15.53 -5.96 -17.97
C PRO A 90 14.05 -5.66 -17.71
N ASP A 91 13.27 -6.68 -17.34
CA ASP A 91 11.82 -6.61 -17.12
C ASP A 91 11.44 -6.22 -15.67
N GLY A 92 12.39 -5.68 -14.89
CA GLY A 92 12.18 -5.28 -13.50
C GLY A 92 12.75 -6.25 -12.47
N VAL A 93 12.28 -6.18 -11.22
CA VAL A 93 12.72 -7.02 -10.11
C VAL A 93 11.81 -8.25 -10.04
N ALA A 94 12.41 -9.44 -9.95
CA ALA A 94 11.66 -10.68 -9.76
C ALA A 94 10.81 -10.60 -8.49
N VAL A 95 9.55 -11.02 -8.58
CA VAL A 95 8.57 -10.92 -7.48
C VAL A 95 8.88 -11.91 -6.35
N ASP A 96 9.51 -13.04 -6.68
CA ASP A 96 9.89 -14.08 -5.71
C ASP A 96 11.40 -14.06 -5.45
N GLY A 97 11.79 -14.26 -4.18
CA GLY A 97 13.18 -14.52 -3.80
C GLY A 97 13.71 -15.83 -4.38
N ILE A 98 15.01 -16.10 -4.22
CA ILE A 98 15.66 -17.31 -4.76
C ILE A 98 14.97 -18.60 -4.27
N VAL A 99 14.41 -18.59 -3.05
CA VAL A 99 13.60 -19.68 -2.51
C VAL A 99 12.21 -19.19 -2.10
N ALA A 100 11.17 -19.81 -2.66
CA ALA A 100 9.78 -19.45 -2.40
C ALA A 100 9.28 -19.87 -1.00
N GLY A 101 8.31 -19.10 -0.50
CA GLY A 101 7.51 -19.45 0.67
C GLY A 101 8.13 -19.13 2.03
N LEU A 102 9.26 -18.42 2.08
CA LEU A 102 9.69 -17.69 3.27
C LEU A 102 9.58 -16.20 3.01
N GLU A 103 9.16 -15.48 4.03
CA GLU A 103 8.97 -14.04 4.05
C GLU A 103 9.81 -13.44 5.19
N GLN A 104 10.04 -12.12 5.18
CA GLN A 104 10.88 -11.43 6.15
C GLN A 104 10.52 -11.79 7.61
N HIS A 105 9.23 -11.83 7.94
CA HIS A 105 8.76 -12.14 9.29
C HIS A 105 9.18 -13.53 9.80
N HIS A 106 9.42 -14.49 8.90
CA HIS A 106 9.93 -15.80 9.27
C HIS A 106 11.40 -15.70 9.74
N VAL A 107 12.22 -14.94 9.02
CA VAL A 107 13.64 -14.77 9.35
C VAL A 107 13.80 -13.97 10.65
N GLU A 108 12.97 -12.96 10.87
CA GLU A 108 12.90 -12.22 12.15
C GLU A 108 12.51 -13.13 13.32
N LEU A 109 11.57 -14.05 13.11
CA LEU A 109 11.19 -15.05 14.11
C LEU A 109 12.33 -16.02 14.40
N LEU A 110 13.04 -16.50 13.36
CA LEU A 110 14.21 -17.37 13.53
C LEU A 110 15.31 -16.68 14.34
N GLN A 111 15.60 -15.42 14.05
CA GLN A 111 16.54 -14.62 14.82
C GLN A 111 16.09 -14.44 16.28
N ALA A 112 14.80 -14.20 16.51
CA ALA A 112 14.26 -14.08 17.86
C ALA A 112 14.37 -15.40 18.64
N ILE A 113 14.11 -16.54 17.99
CA ILE A 113 14.29 -17.88 18.56
C ILE A 113 15.76 -18.10 18.93
N LEU A 114 16.70 -17.73 18.06
CA LEU A 114 18.13 -17.79 18.35
C LEU A 114 18.51 -16.96 19.58
N LEU A 115 17.99 -15.74 19.70
CA LEU A 115 18.26 -14.84 20.82
C LEU A 115 17.64 -15.31 22.15
N ARG A 116 16.80 -16.35 22.14
CA ARG A 116 16.39 -17.06 23.37
C ARG A 116 17.44 -18.04 23.89
N MET A 117 18.41 -18.42 23.06
CA MET A 117 19.50 -19.33 23.39
C MET A 117 20.73 -18.54 23.81
N ASP A 118 21.40 -18.97 24.86
CA ASP A 118 22.68 -18.38 25.24
C ASP A 118 23.74 -18.70 24.20
N ARG A 119 24.76 -17.85 24.11
CA ARG A 119 25.85 -18.00 23.15
C ARG A 119 26.57 -19.35 23.21
N TRP A 120 26.66 -19.94 24.42
CA TRP A 120 27.30 -21.23 24.65
C TRP A 120 26.45 -22.43 24.19
N GLU A 121 25.15 -22.25 23.98
CA GLU A 121 24.26 -23.29 23.44
C GLU A 121 24.39 -23.44 21.93
N TRP A 122 25.00 -22.48 21.24
CA TRP A 122 25.10 -22.46 19.78
C TRP A 122 26.06 -23.54 19.30
N GLY A 123 25.68 -24.24 18.23
CA GLY A 123 26.61 -25.14 17.54
C GLY A 123 27.80 -24.35 16.98
N VAL A 124 28.90 -25.06 16.71
CA VAL A 124 30.13 -24.46 16.12
C VAL A 124 30.36 -24.89 14.67
N GLU A 125 29.74 -26.00 14.27
CA GLU A 125 29.90 -26.58 12.94
C GLU A 125 29.06 -25.86 11.89
N ARG A 126 29.50 -25.83 10.63
CA ARG A 126 28.71 -25.25 9.55
C ARG A 126 27.44 -26.07 9.30
N ALA A 127 26.33 -25.39 9.06
CA ALA A 127 25.08 -26.04 8.72
C ALA A 127 25.16 -26.68 7.31
N SER A 128 24.77 -27.94 7.20
CA SER A 128 24.59 -28.61 5.90
C SER A 128 23.35 -28.08 5.17
N TYR A 129 23.29 -28.27 3.85
CA TYR A 129 22.11 -27.92 3.05
C TYR A 129 20.83 -28.61 3.56
N GLN A 130 20.95 -29.86 4.04
CA GLN A 130 19.83 -30.59 4.62
C GLN A 130 19.32 -29.92 5.90
N GLN A 131 20.21 -29.52 6.80
CA GLN A 131 19.84 -28.80 8.02
C GLN A 131 19.21 -27.44 7.71
N ILE A 132 19.73 -26.70 6.73
CA ILE A 132 19.14 -25.43 6.28
C ILE A 132 17.71 -25.68 5.75
N GLY A 133 17.54 -26.65 4.86
CA GLY A 133 16.22 -27.02 4.32
C GLY A 133 15.23 -27.46 5.40
N GLU A 134 15.72 -28.19 6.42
CA GLU A 134 14.91 -28.60 7.57
C GLU A 134 14.47 -27.39 8.40
N VAL A 135 15.37 -26.48 8.76
CA VAL A 135 15.01 -25.23 9.47
C VAL A 135 13.96 -24.43 8.68
N MET A 136 14.12 -24.31 7.37
CA MET A 136 13.14 -23.62 6.52
C MET A 136 11.76 -24.29 6.56
N GLY A 137 11.71 -25.63 6.51
CA GLY A 137 10.46 -26.39 6.59
C GLY A 137 9.78 -26.26 7.95
N GLU A 138 10.55 -26.42 9.03
CA GLU A 138 10.08 -26.30 10.41
C GLU A 138 9.59 -24.89 10.72
N LEU A 139 10.26 -23.85 10.20
CA LEU A 139 9.86 -22.45 10.38
C LEU A 139 8.52 -22.12 9.69
N LYS A 140 8.30 -22.63 8.47
CA LYS A 140 7.01 -22.52 7.76
C LYS A 140 5.90 -23.25 8.51
N ALA A 141 6.18 -24.46 8.99
CA ALA A 141 5.23 -25.26 9.74
C ALA A 141 4.87 -24.58 11.08
N LEU A 142 5.86 -24.00 11.78
CA LEU A 142 5.66 -23.24 13.00
C LEU A 142 4.74 -22.02 12.79
N ALA A 143 4.99 -21.24 11.73
CA ALA A 143 4.14 -20.10 11.37
C ALA A 143 2.71 -20.52 10.98
N THR A 144 2.60 -21.63 10.24
CA THR A 144 1.30 -22.22 9.86
C THR A 144 0.53 -22.68 11.11
N ALA A 145 1.18 -23.37 12.04
CA ALA A 145 0.58 -23.81 13.30
C ALA A 145 0.04 -22.64 14.13
N PHE A 146 0.79 -21.53 14.20
CA PHE A 146 0.33 -20.31 14.85
C PHE A 146 -0.93 -19.72 14.18
N GLN A 147 -0.95 -19.64 12.84
CA GLN A 147 -2.12 -19.15 12.09
C GLN A 147 -3.34 -20.07 12.26
N ARG A 148 -3.15 -21.39 12.21
CA ARG A 148 -4.23 -22.38 12.37
C ARG A 148 -4.86 -22.31 13.76
N ARG A 149 -4.08 -22.10 14.81
CA ARG A 149 -4.62 -21.87 16.16
C ARG A 149 -5.56 -20.66 16.20
N ARG A 150 -5.21 -19.57 15.52
CA ARG A 150 -6.07 -18.36 15.45
C ARG A 150 -7.36 -18.61 14.69
N ALA A 151 -7.30 -19.39 13.60
CA ALA A 151 -8.50 -19.81 12.86
C ALA A 151 -9.49 -20.62 13.72
N LEU A 152 -8.99 -21.46 14.64
CA LEU A 152 -9.85 -22.17 15.61
C LEU A 152 -10.58 -21.20 16.56
N GLU A 153 -9.96 -20.08 16.96
CA GLU A 153 -10.65 -19.07 17.78
C GLU A 153 -11.76 -18.34 17.02
N VAL A 154 -11.56 -18.09 15.72
CA VAL A 154 -12.61 -17.55 14.82
C VAL A 154 -13.79 -18.52 14.72
N ASP A 155 -13.50 -19.81 14.55
CA ASP A 155 -14.52 -20.85 14.42
C ASP A 155 -15.44 -20.92 15.65
N LYS A 156 -14.87 -20.80 16.86
CA LYS A 156 -15.62 -20.81 18.14
C LYS A 156 -16.68 -19.72 18.24
N VAL A 157 -16.50 -18.58 17.54
CA VAL A 157 -17.43 -17.43 17.60
C VAL A 157 -18.27 -17.27 16.34
N SER A 158 -18.12 -18.17 15.36
CA SER A 158 -18.78 -18.11 14.05
C SER A 158 -20.31 -18.03 14.08
N SER A 159 -20.93 -18.50 15.17
CA SER A 159 -22.38 -18.46 15.36
C SER A 159 -22.91 -17.13 15.90
N ASP A 160 -22.05 -16.23 16.39
CA ASP A 160 -22.40 -14.90 16.87
C ASP A 160 -21.84 -13.86 15.89
N PRO A 161 -22.67 -13.24 15.03
CA PRO A 161 -22.21 -12.32 13.99
C PRO A 161 -21.41 -11.13 14.53
N GLN A 162 -21.78 -10.60 15.70
CA GLN A 162 -21.10 -9.45 16.29
C GLN A 162 -19.74 -9.86 16.86
N ARG A 163 -19.67 -10.99 17.57
CA ARG A 163 -18.38 -11.51 18.06
C ARG A 163 -17.48 -11.95 16.91
N LEU A 164 -18.04 -12.53 15.86
CA LEU A 164 -17.31 -12.87 14.64
C LEU A 164 -16.70 -11.61 14.00
N ALA A 165 -17.47 -10.54 13.83
CA ALA A 165 -16.96 -9.28 13.30
C ALA A 165 -15.81 -8.71 14.16
N VAL A 166 -15.95 -8.71 15.48
CA VAL A 166 -14.87 -8.31 16.41
C VAL A 166 -13.61 -9.16 16.22
N THR A 167 -13.76 -10.48 16.16
CA THR A 167 -12.61 -11.39 15.99
C THR A 167 -11.95 -11.20 14.61
N LEU A 168 -12.72 -10.99 13.55
CA LEU A 168 -12.17 -10.70 12.22
C LEU A 168 -11.35 -9.40 12.20
N ILE A 169 -11.80 -8.36 12.90
CA ILE A 169 -11.04 -7.11 13.07
C ILE A 169 -9.74 -7.36 13.84
N GLN A 170 -9.78 -8.16 14.92
CA GLN A 170 -8.57 -8.52 15.68
C GLN A 170 -7.56 -9.29 14.83
N GLU A 171 -8.03 -10.23 14.02
CA GLU A 171 -7.15 -10.99 13.12
C GLU A 171 -6.54 -10.11 12.02
N ARG A 172 -7.28 -9.12 11.51
CA ARG A 172 -6.73 -8.13 10.57
C ARG A 172 -5.56 -7.35 11.18
N LEU A 173 -5.72 -6.85 12.40
CA LEU A 173 -4.65 -6.14 13.12
C LEU A 173 -3.42 -7.03 13.39
N ARG A 174 -3.64 -8.29 13.76
CA ARG A 174 -2.56 -9.24 14.03
C ARG A 174 -1.79 -9.58 12.76
N ASP A 175 -2.49 -9.82 11.67
CA ASP A 175 -1.87 -10.12 10.39
C ASP A 175 -1.10 -8.91 9.83
N GLN A 176 -1.63 -7.68 9.98
CA GLN A 176 -0.90 -6.43 9.71
C GLN A 176 0.45 -6.44 10.43
N THR A 177 0.41 -6.61 11.75
CA THR A 177 1.57 -6.57 12.64
C THR A 177 2.58 -7.66 12.26
N GLN A 178 2.09 -8.86 11.96
CA GLN A 178 2.96 -9.99 11.65
C GLN A 178 3.62 -9.87 10.27
N MET A 179 2.89 -9.39 9.25
CA MET A 179 3.30 -9.54 7.85
C MET A 179 3.77 -8.25 7.19
N ILE A 180 3.26 -7.09 7.61
CA ILE A 180 3.55 -5.80 6.97
C ILE A 180 4.67 -5.11 7.76
N ARG A 181 5.63 -4.54 7.02
CA ARG A 181 6.82 -3.88 7.58
C ARG A 181 6.96 -2.45 7.10
N ASN A 182 6.63 -2.23 5.84
CA ASN A 182 6.66 -0.93 5.22
C ASN A 182 5.22 -0.42 5.12
N TRP A 183 4.98 0.79 5.61
CA TRP A 183 3.69 1.49 5.57
C TRP A 183 3.64 2.53 4.43
N GLY A 184 4.59 2.43 3.50
CA GLY A 184 4.74 3.31 2.34
C GLY A 184 5.98 2.95 1.54
N ARG A 185 6.29 3.78 0.53
CA ARG A 185 7.53 3.64 -0.27
C ARG A 185 8.76 3.88 0.61
N TYR A 186 9.86 3.17 0.33
CA TYR A 186 11.08 3.23 1.13
C TYR A 186 11.57 4.68 1.35
N ASP A 187 11.77 5.44 0.27
CA ASP A 187 12.30 6.80 0.34
C ASP A 187 11.35 7.76 1.07
N GLU A 188 10.04 7.56 0.89
CA GLU A 188 9.02 8.38 1.52
C GLU A 188 8.90 8.12 3.02
N MET A 189 8.95 6.86 3.44
CA MET A 189 9.01 6.52 4.87
C MET A 189 10.26 7.12 5.51
N VAL A 190 11.42 6.99 4.88
CA VAL A 190 12.69 7.56 5.38
C VAL A 190 12.60 9.08 5.49
N ARG A 191 12.03 9.76 4.47
CA ARG A 191 11.80 11.20 4.48
C ARG A 191 10.89 11.63 5.63
N ILE A 192 9.71 11.02 5.75
CA ILE A 192 8.72 11.34 6.79
C ILE A 192 9.34 11.13 8.17
N VAL A 193 9.99 10.00 8.40
CA VAL A 193 10.63 9.69 9.70
C VAL A 193 11.72 10.71 10.02
N ARG A 194 12.58 11.06 9.06
CA ARG A 194 13.64 12.05 9.26
C ARG A 194 13.06 13.42 9.59
N GLU A 195 12.15 13.94 8.77
CA GLU A 195 11.57 15.28 8.95
C GLU A 195 10.76 15.41 10.25
N LEU A 196 10.13 14.31 10.67
CA LEU A 196 9.39 14.25 11.93
C LEU A 196 10.31 14.36 13.15
N HIS A 197 11.47 13.69 13.12
CA HIS A 197 12.36 13.57 14.29
C HIS A 197 13.55 14.53 14.29
N ALA A 198 13.96 15.11 13.16
CA ALA A 198 15.09 16.04 13.09
C ALA A 198 15.02 17.19 14.13
N PRO A 199 13.85 17.81 14.43
CA PRO A 199 13.75 18.82 15.50
C PRO A 199 14.02 18.32 16.93
N LEU A 200 14.21 17.01 17.12
CA LEU A 200 14.52 16.37 18.39
C LEU A 200 16.02 16.01 18.51
N ASP A 201 16.83 16.23 17.48
CA ASP A 201 18.23 15.79 17.41
C ASP A 201 19.07 16.23 18.61
N ASP A 202 18.97 17.50 19.04
CA ASP A 202 19.73 18.00 20.20
C ASP A 202 19.37 17.27 21.50
N GLY A 203 18.09 16.93 21.67
CA GLY A 203 17.60 16.17 22.82
C GLY A 203 18.10 14.73 22.79
N PHE A 204 18.11 14.11 21.60
CA PHE A 204 18.67 12.78 21.39
C PHE A 204 20.18 12.76 21.66
N ARG A 205 20.95 13.70 21.10
CA ARG A 205 22.41 13.80 21.31
C ARG A 205 22.76 13.93 22.79
N SER A 206 21.99 14.74 23.52
CA SER A 206 22.22 14.98 24.95
C SER A 206 22.03 13.74 25.82
N HIS A 207 21.16 12.82 25.42
CA HIS A 207 20.82 11.62 26.21
C HIS A 207 21.53 10.35 25.70
N HIS A 208 21.46 10.11 24.38
CA HIS A 208 21.90 8.88 23.72
C HIS A 208 23.30 8.98 23.09
N GLY A 209 23.85 10.19 22.94
CA GLY A 209 25.14 10.43 22.28
C GLY A 209 25.07 10.51 20.74
N PHE A 210 23.88 10.41 20.15
CA PHE A 210 23.61 10.55 18.72
C PHE A 210 22.26 11.24 18.50
N GLY A 211 22.05 11.88 17.35
CA GLY A 211 20.79 12.48 16.93
C GLY A 211 19.81 11.48 16.32
N ALA A 212 18.53 11.82 16.28
CA ALA A 212 17.51 10.99 15.62
C ALA A 212 17.77 10.87 14.11
N SER A 213 18.15 11.97 13.46
CA SER A 213 18.56 11.97 12.04
C SER A 213 19.77 11.06 11.80
N GLU A 214 20.73 11.02 12.73
CA GLU A 214 21.92 10.15 12.60
C GLU A 214 21.56 8.67 12.73
N LEU A 215 20.59 8.32 13.59
CA LEU A 215 20.05 6.96 13.65
C LEU A 215 19.43 6.54 12.30
N VAL A 216 18.67 7.45 11.66
CA VAL A 216 18.10 7.20 10.32
C VAL A 216 19.20 7.00 9.29
N ASP A 217 20.24 7.85 9.28
CA ASP A 217 21.39 7.73 8.39
C ASP A 217 22.15 6.41 8.57
N VAL A 218 22.38 5.99 9.81
CA VAL A 218 23.03 4.70 10.11
C VAL A 218 22.16 3.53 9.65
N ALA A 219 20.84 3.58 9.87
CA ALA A 219 19.91 2.55 9.42
C ALA A 219 19.89 2.42 7.88
N CYS A 220 19.81 3.54 7.16
CA CYS A 220 19.89 3.55 5.69
C CYS A 220 21.26 3.07 5.19
N GLY A 221 22.34 3.54 5.81
CA GLY A 221 23.71 3.14 5.49
C GLY A 221 23.95 1.64 5.67
N LEU A 222 23.35 1.04 6.70
CA LEU A 222 23.38 -0.41 6.95
C LEU A 222 22.75 -1.21 5.81
N VAL A 223 21.52 -0.84 5.42
CA VAL A 223 20.79 -1.50 4.32
C VAL A 223 21.62 -1.44 3.05
N ASP A 224 22.06 -0.24 2.69
CA ASP A 224 22.81 0.03 1.48
C ASP A 224 24.20 -0.63 1.49
N MET A 225 24.85 -0.79 2.65
CA MET A 225 26.14 -1.47 2.75
C MET A 225 25.99 -2.98 2.50
N ILE A 226 25.04 -3.63 3.18
CA ILE A 226 24.79 -5.06 3.04
C ILE A 226 24.25 -5.38 1.64
N GLN A 227 23.36 -4.55 1.10
CA GLN A 227 22.86 -4.70 -0.28
C GLN A 227 24.01 -4.67 -1.29
N ARG A 228 24.96 -3.73 -1.16
CA ARG A 228 26.13 -3.66 -2.05
C ARG A 228 27.04 -4.89 -1.93
N ARG A 229 27.30 -5.36 -0.71
CA ARG A 229 28.09 -6.59 -0.47
C ARG A 229 27.45 -7.80 -1.14
N LEU A 230 26.15 -8.03 -0.90
CA LEU A 230 25.39 -9.13 -1.50
C LEU A 230 25.32 -9.02 -3.03
N SER A 231 25.10 -7.81 -3.58
CA SER A 231 25.08 -7.58 -5.03
C SER A 231 26.44 -7.83 -5.69
N ALA A 232 27.53 -7.33 -5.08
CA ALA A 232 28.89 -7.55 -5.58
C ALA A 232 29.24 -9.05 -5.61
N ARG A 233 28.89 -9.74 -4.53
CA ARG A 233 29.03 -11.19 -4.40
C ARG A 233 28.25 -11.95 -5.47
N LEU A 234 26.99 -11.61 -5.70
CA LEU A 234 26.16 -12.24 -6.74
C LEU A 234 26.73 -11.99 -8.13
N ALA A 235 27.15 -10.76 -8.42
CA ALA A 235 27.78 -10.42 -9.70
C ALA A 235 29.08 -11.20 -9.95
N LEU A 236 29.90 -11.37 -8.91
CA LEU A 236 31.12 -12.19 -8.95
C LEU A 236 30.78 -13.65 -9.28
N LEU A 237 29.86 -14.26 -8.52
CA LEU A 237 29.45 -15.65 -8.71
C LEU A 237 28.83 -15.85 -10.09
N ASP A 238 27.90 -15.00 -10.53
CA ASP A 238 27.30 -15.08 -11.87
C ASP A 238 28.37 -14.97 -12.96
N GLY A 239 29.35 -14.09 -12.79
CA GLY A 239 30.49 -13.97 -13.69
C GLY A 239 31.30 -15.26 -13.81
N ILE A 240 31.51 -15.98 -12.71
CA ILE A 240 32.20 -17.28 -12.67
C ILE A 240 31.31 -18.39 -13.29
N MET A 241 30.03 -18.46 -12.92
CA MET A 241 29.12 -19.55 -13.29
C MET A 241 28.73 -19.53 -14.77
N ARG A 242 28.88 -18.40 -15.46
CA ARG A 242 28.70 -18.26 -16.93
C ARG A 242 29.72 -19.08 -17.75
N GLY A 243 30.78 -19.59 -17.14
CA GLY A 243 31.72 -20.49 -17.80
C GLY A 243 31.02 -21.68 -18.47
N ARG A 244 31.47 -22.04 -19.69
CA ARG A 244 30.85 -23.12 -20.50
C ARG A 244 31.47 -24.50 -20.26
N THR A 245 32.58 -24.58 -19.55
CA THR A 245 33.30 -25.85 -19.31
C THR A 245 33.65 -25.99 -17.83
N ARG A 246 33.79 -27.24 -17.34
CA ARG A 246 34.19 -27.54 -15.95
C ARG A 246 35.51 -26.85 -15.60
N LYS A 247 36.48 -26.93 -16.50
CA LYS A 247 37.79 -26.30 -16.36
C LYS A 247 37.67 -24.78 -16.21
N ALA A 248 36.92 -24.11 -17.11
CA ALA A 248 36.79 -22.66 -17.07
C ALA A 248 36.11 -22.17 -15.78
N ILE A 249 35.05 -22.85 -15.33
CA ILE A 249 34.36 -22.49 -14.08
C ILE A 249 35.29 -22.68 -12.88
N LEU A 250 35.98 -23.82 -12.79
CA LEU A 250 36.87 -24.12 -11.65
C LEU A 250 38.05 -23.15 -11.56
N HIS A 251 38.75 -22.92 -12.67
CA HIS A 251 39.86 -21.95 -12.71
C HIS A 251 39.39 -20.57 -12.29
N ALA A 252 38.28 -20.08 -12.87
CA ALA A 252 37.73 -18.78 -12.50
C ALA A 252 37.28 -18.71 -11.03
N TYR A 253 36.79 -19.81 -10.46
CA TYR A 253 36.38 -19.85 -9.06
C TYR A 253 37.58 -19.79 -8.11
N PHE A 254 38.60 -20.63 -8.34
CA PHE A 254 39.84 -20.64 -7.54
C PHE A 254 40.64 -19.35 -7.68
N GLU A 255 40.61 -18.70 -8.85
CA GLU A 255 41.33 -17.44 -9.08
C GLU A 255 40.62 -16.23 -8.46
N ARG A 256 39.28 -16.18 -8.49
CA ARG A 256 38.52 -14.94 -8.26
C ARG A 256 37.67 -14.93 -6.99
N TYR A 257 37.39 -16.08 -6.40
CA TYR A 257 36.54 -16.17 -5.22
C TYR A 257 37.41 -16.36 -3.97
N ASP A 258 37.36 -15.37 -3.07
CA ASP A 258 38.19 -15.35 -1.86
C ASP A 258 37.89 -16.54 -0.94
N GLY A 259 38.94 -17.03 -0.27
CA GLY A 259 38.84 -18.17 0.67
C GLY A 259 38.77 -19.54 0.00
N VAL A 260 39.29 -19.67 -1.22
CA VAL A 260 39.45 -20.95 -1.93
C VAL A 260 40.93 -21.30 -1.98
N ASP A 261 41.31 -22.35 -1.26
CA ASP A 261 42.67 -22.89 -1.27
C ASP A 261 42.76 -24.17 -2.11
N GLY A 262 43.93 -24.40 -2.71
CA GLY A 262 44.25 -25.63 -3.45
C GLY A 262 44.42 -25.44 -4.96
N ASP A 263 44.55 -26.55 -5.68
CA ASP A 263 44.76 -26.56 -7.13
C ASP A 263 43.47 -26.92 -7.90
N PRO A 264 43.05 -26.10 -8.88
CA PRO A 264 41.82 -26.34 -9.62
C PRO A 264 41.87 -27.59 -10.51
N GLU A 265 43.04 -28.05 -10.96
CA GLU A 265 43.19 -29.29 -11.73
C GLU A 265 43.14 -30.53 -10.85
N GLU A 266 43.72 -30.49 -9.65
CA GLU A 266 43.60 -31.55 -8.63
C GLU A 266 42.13 -31.73 -8.20
N PHE A 267 41.43 -30.62 -7.90
CA PHE A 267 40.00 -30.68 -7.60
C PHE A 267 39.22 -31.21 -8.80
N ARG A 268 39.53 -30.77 -10.02
CA ARG A 268 38.87 -31.30 -11.23
C ARG A 268 39.10 -32.81 -11.41
N ALA A 269 40.29 -33.32 -11.06
CA ALA A 269 40.64 -34.73 -11.17
C ALA A 269 39.93 -35.60 -10.11
N SER A 270 39.60 -35.05 -8.94
CA SER A 270 38.85 -35.76 -7.90
C SER A 270 37.35 -35.89 -8.22
N LEU A 271 36.81 -35.04 -9.09
CA LEU A 271 35.42 -35.10 -9.52
C LEU A 271 35.15 -36.34 -10.39
N SER A 272 33.98 -36.96 -10.18
CA SER A 272 33.50 -38.02 -11.07
C SER A 272 33.42 -37.53 -12.52
N PRO A 273 33.83 -38.35 -13.52
CA PRO A 273 33.64 -38.01 -14.92
C PRO A 273 32.18 -37.68 -15.28
N LYS A 274 31.21 -38.24 -14.54
CA LYS A 274 29.77 -38.04 -14.70
C LYS A 274 29.24 -36.73 -14.08
N THR A 275 30.05 -36.00 -13.30
CA THR A 275 29.64 -34.73 -12.70
C THR A 275 29.30 -33.72 -13.79
N THR A 276 28.03 -33.35 -13.87
CA THR A 276 27.49 -32.37 -14.82
C THR A 276 27.92 -30.95 -14.45
N LEU A 277 27.86 -30.01 -15.39
CA LEU A 277 28.08 -28.59 -15.10
C LEU A 277 27.09 -28.06 -14.05
N ARG A 278 25.85 -28.55 -14.06
CA ARG A 278 24.84 -28.20 -13.05
C ARG A 278 25.30 -28.63 -11.66
N GLN A 279 25.71 -29.88 -11.50
CA GLN A 279 26.22 -30.40 -10.22
C GLN A 279 27.46 -29.64 -9.75
N LEU A 280 28.41 -29.36 -10.66
CA LEU A 280 29.58 -28.55 -10.34
C LEU A 280 29.18 -27.16 -9.81
N ARG A 281 28.28 -26.45 -10.51
CA ARG A 281 27.80 -25.13 -10.05
C ARG A 281 27.14 -25.22 -8.68
N MET A 282 26.35 -26.27 -8.42
CA MET A 282 25.75 -26.48 -7.10
C MET A 282 26.80 -26.66 -6.00
N MET A 283 27.84 -27.48 -6.24
CA MET A 283 28.94 -27.68 -5.28
C MET A 283 29.68 -26.37 -4.99
N LEU A 284 29.95 -25.56 -6.03
CA LEU A 284 30.63 -24.27 -5.87
C LEU A 284 29.74 -23.23 -5.18
N HIS A 285 28.43 -23.22 -5.44
CA HIS A 285 27.48 -22.38 -4.69
C HIS A 285 27.40 -22.78 -3.22
N GLU A 286 27.43 -24.08 -2.92
CA GLU A 286 27.46 -24.60 -1.55
C GLU A 286 28.76 -24.15 -0.83
N HIS A 287 29.91 -24.32 -1.47
CA HIS A 287 31.18 -23.82 -0.93
C HIS A 287 31.15 -22.31 -0.72
N ALA A 288 30.68 -21.55 -1.71
CA ALA A 288 30.59 -20.09 -1.62
C ALA A 288 29.73 -19.69 -0.40
N SER A 289 28.60 -20.36 -0.17
CA SER A 289 27.67 -20.05 0.93
C SER A 289 28.33 -20.13 2.31
N THR A 290 29.43 -20.87 2.45
CA THR A 290 30.17 -20.97 3.73
C THR A 290 30.75 -19.64 4.22
N GLY A 291 31.09 -18.72 3.31
CA GLY A 291 31.59 -17.37 3.63
C GLY A 291 30.49 -16.32 3.73
N LEU A 292 29.23 -16.66 3.46
CA LEU A 292 28.12 -15.70 3.34
C LEU A 292 27.85 -14.94 4.63
N MET A 293 28.13 -15.53 5.79
CA MET A 293 27.99 -14.88 7.10
C MET A 293 28.82 -13.58 7.19
N LEU A 294 30.01 -13.56 6.60
CA LEU A 294 30.92 -12.41 6.65
C LEU A 294 30.34 -11.16 5.98
N GLU A 295 29.44 -11.34 5.00
CA GLU A 295 28.77 -10.21 4.33
C GLU A 295 27.89 -9.40 5.29
N PHE A 296 27.42 -10.05 6.37
CA PHE A 296 26.52 -9.50 7.39
C PHE A 296 27.23 -9.04 8.67
N VAL A 297 28.55 -9.25 8.78
CA VAL A 297 29.36 -8.69 9.88
C VAL A 297 29.66 -7.23 9.57
N VAL A 298 29.28 -6.33 10.47
CA VAL A 298 29.47 -4.89 10.26
C VAL A 298 30.43 -4.34 11.31
N ASP A 299 31.54 -3.77 10.83
CA ASP A 299 32.41 -2.92 11.64
C ASP A 299 31.83 -1.49 11.71
N PRO A 300 31.65 -0.92 12.91
CA PRO A 300 31.16 0.45 13.06
C PRO A 300 32.02 1.52 12.39
N GLY A 301 33.35 1.34 12.36
CA GLY A 301 34.30 2.25 11.73
C GLY A 301 34.17 2.27 10.21
N ASP A 302 34.03 1.10 9.59
CA ASP A 302 33.80 0.98 8.14
C ASP A 302 32.51 1.71 7.72
N LEU A 303 31.43 1.52 8.48
CA LEU A 303 30.17 2.20 8.21
C LEU A 303 30.30 3.71 8.44
N ALA A 304 30.90 4.13 9.55
CA ALA A 304 31.12 5.53 9.88
C ALA A 304 31.90 6.27 8.79
N ALA A 305 33.00 5.69 8.32
CA ALA A 305 33.80 6.24 7.22
C ALA A 305 32.98 6.40 5.94
N ARG A 306 32.08 5.47 5.67
CA ARG A 306 31.27 5.48 4.45
C ARG A 306 30.13 6.50 4.48
N ILE A 307 29.47 6.70 5.62
CA ILE A 307 28.37 7.68 5.76
C ILE A 307 28.84 9.06 6.22
N GLY A 308 30.15 9.23 6.44
CA GLY A 308 30.74 10.51 6.85
C GLY A 308 30.44 10.89 8.31
N MET A 309 30.38 9.90 9.20
CA MET A 309 30.11 10.09 10.63
C MET A 309 31.30 9.69 11.51
N SER A 310 31.27 10.07 12.79
CA SER A 310 32.25 9.58 13.76
C SER A 310 31.96 8.14 14.15
N THR A 311 33.00 7.33 14.33
CA THR A 311 32.87 5.94 14.81
C THR A 311 32.08 5.85 16.12
N GLN A 312 32.31 6.79 17.04
CA GLN A 312 31.61 6.84 18.33
C GLN A 312 30.09 6.97 18.21
N VAL A 313 29.62 7.81 17.27
CA VAL A 313 28.17 7.97 17.00
C VAL A 313 27.59 6.65 16.47
N VAL A 314 28.28 6.02 15.52
CA VAL A 314 27.83 4.77 14.91
C VAL A 314 27.84 3.61 15.93
N GLU A 315 28.86 3.52 16.79
CA GLU A 315 28.92 2.56 17.89
C GLU A 315 27.76 2.76 18.88
N SER A 316 27.42 4.00 19.21
CA SER A 316 26.31 4.32 20.11
C SER A 316 24.96 3.90 19.50
N VAL A 317 24.78 4.11 18.18
CA VAL A 317 23.62 3.60 17.46
C VAL A 317 23.58 2.07 17.47
N PHE A 318 24.70 1.40 17.18
CA PHE A 318 24.79 -0.06 17.22
C PHE A 318 24.44 -0.63 18.60
N ALA A 319 24.86 0.04 19.67
CA ALA A 319 24.49 -0.32 21.02
C ALA A 319 22.98 -0.21 21.26
N ALA A 320 22.32 0.82 20.72
CA ALA A 320 20.87 1.01 20.85
C ALA A 320 20.05 -0.06 20.11
N ILE A 321 20.57 -0.56 18.99
CA ILE A 321 19.88 -1.52 18.11
C ILE A 321 20.36 -2.98 18.27
N GLY A 322 21.28 -3.23 19.20
CA GLY A 322 21.92 -4.52 19.41
C GLY A 322 21.27 -5.37 20.50
N LEU A 323 21.04 -6.65 20.21
CA LEU A 323 20.62 -7.67 21.16
C LEU A 323 21.73 -8.70 21.38
N VAL A 324 21.95 -9.10 22.63
CA VAL A 324 22.92 -10.16 22.98
C VAL A 324 22.25 -11.53 23.02
N PRO A 325 22.97 -12.63 22.72
CA PRO A 325 22.46 -13.99 22.88
C PRO A 325 21.91 -14.24 24.30
N GLY A 326 20.78 -14.92 24.40
CA GLY A 326 20.11 -15.24 25.67
C GLY A 326 19.18 -14.15 26.21
N VAL A 327 19.21 -12.93 25.66
CA VAL A 327 18.39 -11.80 26.17
C VAL A 327 16.88 -12.07 26.10
N LEU A 328 16.43 -12.94 25.18
CA LEU A 328 15.01 -13.28 25.02
C LEU A 328 14.62 -14.60 25.71
N ARG A 329 15.48 -15.18 26.57
CA ARG A 329 15.24 -16.48 27.22
C ARG A 329 13.87 -16.57 27.91
N SER A 330 13.48 -15.52 28.64
CA SER A 330 12.24 -15.43 29.41
C SER A 330 11.00 -15.05 28.60
N LYS A 331 11.14 -14.62 27.34
CA LYS A 331 10.00 -14.31 26.46
C LYS A 331 9.32 -15.61 26.03
N GLU A 332 7.99 -15.65 26.14
CA GLU A 332 7.20 -16.74 25.58
C GLU A 332 7.32 -16.76 24.05
N PRO A 333 7.64 -17.89 23.42
CA PRO A 333 7.90 -17.96 21.98
C PRO A 333 6.68 -17.58 21.13
N GLU A 334 5.47 -17.85 21.62
CA GLU A 334 4.23 -17.42 20.93
C GLU A 334 4.10 -15.90 20.86
N HIS A 335 4.59 -15.17 21.85
CA HIS A 335 4.52 -13.71 21.84
C HIS A 335 5.45 -13.09 20.79
N LEU A 336 6.49 -13.81 20.35
CA LEU A 336 7.42 -13.33 19.32
C LEU A 336 6.78 -13.17 17.93
N PHE A 337 5.57 -13.70 17.70
CA PHE A 337 4.85 -13.49 16.45
C PHE A 337 4.27 -12.08 16.30
N LEU A 338 3.96 -11.42 17.42
CA LEU A 338 3.25 -10.13 17.46
C LEU A 338 3.94 -9.07 18.33
N ASP A 339 5.05 -9.42 18.98
CA ASP A 339 5.84 -8.56 19.87
C ASP A 339 7.30 -9.02 19.87
N ASN A 340 7.92 -8.98 18.68
CA ASN A 340 9.29 -9.41 18.45
C ASN A 340 10.29 -8.27 18.70
N PRO A 341 11.19 -8.38 19.70
CA PRO A 341 12.19 -7.33 19.98
C PRO A 341 13.18 -7.09 18.84
N VAL A 342 13.37 -8.08 17.94
CA VAL A 342 14.26 -7.97 16.76
C VAL A 342 13.81 -6.84 15.83
N TRP A 343 12.52 -6.50 15.81
CA TRP A 343 11.98 -5.42 14.98
C TRP A 343 12.65 -4.07 15.21
N LYS A 344 12.78 -3.69 16.48
CA LYS A 344 13.42 -2.43 16.89
C LYS A 344 14.93 -2.57 17.08
N ARG A 345 15.42 -3.80 17.30
CA ARG A 345 16.82 -4.09 17.61
C ARG A 345 17.33 -5.28 16.79
N PRO A 346 17.50 -5.12 15.47
CA PRO A 346 17.79 -6.25 14.58
C PRO A 346 19.26 -6.67 14.57
N ALA A 347 20.17 -5.94 15.20
CA ALA A 347 21.56 -6.36 15.28
C ALA A 347 21.74 -7.42 16.38
N ILE A 348 22.53 -8.46 16.09
CA ILE A 348 23.03 -9.38 17.11
C ILE A 348 24.42 -8.91 17.51
N ARG A 349 24.62 -8.64 18.81
CA ARG A 349 25.93 -8.31 19.38
C ARG A 349 26.57 -9.58 19.94
N ASP A 350 27.58 -10.11 19.24
CA ASP A 350 28.39 -11.25 19.67
C ASP A 350 29.81 -10.76 20.02
N GLY A 351 30.05 -10.52 21.31
CA GLY A 351 31.30 -9.89 21.75
C GLY A 351 31.43 -8.46 21.20
N ALA A 352 32.47 -8.22 20.39
CA ALA A 352 32.72 -6.94 19.73
C ALA A 352 32.08 -6.85 18.32
N GLU A 353 31.57 -7.95 17.79
CA GLU A 353 31.02 -8.01 16.43
C GLU A 353 29.52 -7.70 16.44
N PHE A 354 29.06 -7.04 15.38
CA PHE A 354 27.64 -6.81 15.10
C PHE A 354 27.23 -7.56 13.82
N LEU A 355 26.27 -8.46 13.96
CA LEU A 355 25.71 -9.24 12.87
C LEU A 355 24.32 -8.68 12.49
N LEU A 356 24.10 -8.34 11.23
CA LEU A 356 22.83 -7.78 10.75
C LEU A 356 22.29 -8.55 9.55
N PHE A 357 21.49 -9.58 9.80
CA PHE A 357 20.94 -10.42 8.73
C PHE A 357 19.77 -9.80 7.98
N LEU A 358 19.07 -8.84 8.59
CA LEU A 358 17.88 -8.17 8.04
C LEU A 358 17.96 -6.66 8.28
N PRO A 359 18.92 -5.95 7.65
CA PRO A 359 19.07 -4.52 7.88
C PRO A 359 17.82 -3.73 7.46
N GLN A 360 17.00 -4.22 6.53
CA GLN A 360 15.75 -3.57 6.14
C GLN A 360 14.70 -3.55 7.27
N THR A 361 14.78 -4.48 8.23
CA THR A 361 13.86 -4.52 9.38
C THR A 361 13.93 -3.23 10.19
N ILE A 362 15.12 -2.66 10.42
CA ILE A 362 15.22 -1.43 11.21
C ILE A 362 14.44 -0.28 10.58
N VAL A 363 14.47 -0.15 9.24
CA VAL A 363 13.81 0.97 8.54
C VAL A 363 12.30 0.94 8.73
N GLY A 364 11.68 -0.24 8.61
CA GLY A 364 10.24 -0.40 8.83
C GLY A 364 9.80 -0.06 10.26
N PHE A 365 10.68 -0.24 11.25
CA PHE A 365 10.40 -0.01 12.67
C PHE A 365 11.10 1.22 13.26
N LEU A 366 11.73 2.07 12.44
CA LEU A 366 12.32 3.33 12.87
C LEU A 366 11.31 4.21 13.65
N PRO A 367 10.03 4.37 13.23
CA PRO A 367 9.06 5.15 13.99
C PRO A 367 8.87 4.64 15.43
N ASP A 368 8.85 3.33 15.64
CA ASP A 368 8.66 2.74 16.96
C ASP A 368 9.93 2.83 17.81
N LEU A 369 11.10 2.57 17.22
CA LEU A 369 12.39 2.71 17.89
C LEU A 369 12.66 4.15 18.32
N LEU A 370 12.49 5.12 17.41
CA LEU A 370 12.70 6.53 17.70
C LEU A 370 11.73 7.04 18.77
N ARG A 371 10.50 6.54 18.80
CA ARG A 371 9.55 6.86 19.87
C ARG A 371 10.00 6.34 21.22
N GLU A 372 10.45 5.08 21.29
CA GLU A 372 11.00 4.49 22.51
C GLU A 372 12.18 5.32 23.03
N LEU A 373 13.13 5.66 22.16
CA LEU A 373 14.29 6.49 22.50
C LEU A 373 13.88 7.93 22.88
N ALA A 374 12.84 8.49 22.26
CA ALA A 374 12.31 9.80 22.62
C ALA A 374 11.67 9.78 24.02
N VAL A 375 10.97 8.71 24.40
CA VAL A 375 10.42 8.53 25.76
C VAL A 375 11.55 8.44 26.77
N GLU A 376 12.58 7.64 26.51
CA GLU A 376 13.78 7.53 27.37
C GLU A 376 14.48 8.88 27.57
N ALA A 377 14.56 9.70 26.51
CA ALA A 377 15.13 11.04 26.55
C ALA A 377 14.18 12.12 27.13
N GLY A 378 12.95 11.77 27.55
CA GLY A 378 11.96 12.72 28.07
C GLY A 378 11.37 13.68 27.03
N LEU A 379 11.39 13.29 25.75
CA LEU A 379 10.96 14.08 24.59
C LEU A 379 9.55 13.74 24.09
N GLU A 380 8.83 12.82 24.75
CA GLU A 380 7.50 12.33 24.37
C GLU A 380 6.52 13.46 24.00
N LYS A 381 6.30 14.41 24.90
CA LYS A 381 5.37 15.55 24.65
C LYS A 381 5.81 16.44 23.48
N ARG A 382 7.12 16.54 23.22
CA ARG A 382 7.64 17.30 22.06
C ARG A 382 7.35 16.55 20.77
N LEU A 383 7.56 15.22 20.78
CA LEU A 383 7.25 14.35 19.65
C LEU A 383 5.76 14.36 19.32
N GLU A 384 4.87 14.20 20.31
CA GLU A 384 3.41 14.24 20.11
C GLU A 384 2.94 15.53 19.43
N ARG A 385 3.40 16.70 19.91
CA ARG A 385 3.08 18.00 19.30
C ARG A 385 3.69 18.18 17.91
N ARG A 386 4.81 17.52 17.62
CA ARG A 386 5.45 17.57 16.31
C ARG A 386 4.69 16.69 15.32
N ARG A 387 4.22 15.52 15.74
CA ARG A 387 3.42 14.59 14.94
C ARG A 387 2.13 15.20 14.41
N GLY A 388 1.35 15.87 15.28
CA GLY A 388 0.11 16.55 14.87
C GLY A 388 0.39 17.61 13.79
N ARG A 389 1.24 18.59 14.12
CA ARG A 389 1.59 19.68 13.19
C ARG A 389 2.21 19.20 11.89
N TYR A 390 3.12 18.24 11.95
CA TYR A 390 3.74 17.69 10.74
C TYR A 390 2.70 17.05 9.80
N LEU A 391 1.75 16.28 10.36
CA LEU A 391 0.70 15.64 9.58
C LEU A 391 -0.23 16.68 8.93
N GLU A 392 -0.62 17.72 9.66
CA GLU A 392 -1.42 18.84 9.14
C GLU A 392 -0.69 19.57 8.00
N ASP A 393 0.57 19.98 8.24
CA ASP A 393 1.40 20.70 7.28
C ASP A 393 1.61 19.89 5.99
N GLU A 394 1.95 18.59 6.13
CA GLU A 394 2.22 17.73 4.98
C GLU A 394 0.94 17.36 4.22
N THR A 395 -0.20 17.21 4.91
CA THR A 395 -1.51 17.03 4.26
C THR A 395 -1.84 18.25 3.41
N ALA A 396 -1.69 19.47 3.94
CA ALA A 396 -1.91 20.70 3.21
C ALA A 396 -0.97 20.82 2.00
N ARG A 397 0.31 20.45 2.17
CA ARG A 397 1.30 20.44 1.08
C ARG A 397 0.90 19.47 -0.03
N LEU A 398 0.54 18.23 0.30
CA LEU A 398 0.15 17.20 -0.68
C LEU A 398 -1.11 17.61 -1.45
N ILE A 399 -2.13 18.14 -0.77
CA ILE A 399 -3.33 18.66 -1.42
C ILE A 399 -2.99 19.83 -2.35
N SER A 400 -2.08 20.73 -1.95
CA SER A 400 -1.62 21.84 -2.80
C SER A 400 -0.87 21.35 -4.06
N VAL A 401 -0.14 20.23 -3.96
CA VAL A 401 0.53 19.61 -5.11
C VAL A 401 -0.50 19.00 -6.06
N ALA A 402 -1.49 18.28 -5.54
CA ALA A 402 -2.52 17.64 -6.36
C ALA A 402 -3.50 18.65 -6.99
N LEU A 403 -3.76 19.77 -6.31
CA LEU A 403 -4.69 20.81 -6.71
C LEU A 403 -3.98 22.18 -6.76
N PRO A 404 -3.12 22.43 -7.76
CA PRO A 404 -2.24 23.61 -7.80
C PRO A 404 -2.98 24.94 -7.91
N THR A 405 -4.24 24.93 -8.37
CA THR A 405 -5.09 26.13 -8.44
C THR A 405 -6.05 26.28 -7.27
N ALA A 406 -6.03 25.33 -6.31
CA ALA A 406 -6.90 25.40 -5.15
C ALA A 406 -6.47 26.49 -4.17
N ARG A 407 -7.45 27.11 -3.53
CA ARG A 407 -7.23 27.86 -2.28
C ARG A 407 -7.17 26.85 -1.14
N VAL A 408 -5.98 26.66 -0.57
CA VAL A 408 -5.76 25.77 0.59
C VAL A 408 -5.70 26.60 1.88
N LEU A 409 -6.56 26.25 2.83
CA LEU A 409 -6.75 26.91 4.11
C LEU A 409 -6.42 25.91 5.23
N PRO A 410 -5.25 26.02 5.88
CA PRO A 410 -4.90 25.17 7.01
C PRO A 410 -5.51 25.68 8.33
N SER A 411 -5.76 24.76 9.26
CA SER A 411 -6.16 25.01 10.65
C SER A 411 -7.32 26.02 10.80
N VAL A 412 -8.40 25.78 10.06
CA VAL A 412 -9.55 26.70 9.99
C VAL A 412 -10.44 26.53 11.21
N LYS A 413 -10.61 27.61 11.97
CA LYS A 413 -11.48 27.63 13.16
C LYS A 413 -12.85 28.21 12.83
N TRP A 414 -13.89 27.55 13.32
CA TRP A 414 -15.27 27.95 13.10
C TRP A 414 -16.12 27.63 14.33
N SER A 415 -17.31 28.21 14.42
CA SER A 415 -18.21 28.02 15.57
C SER A 415 -19.62 27.69 15.11
N TRP A 416 -20.25 26.71 15.76
CA TRP A 416 -21.61 26.30 15.46
C TRP A 416 -22.37 26.06 16.76
N LYS A 417 -23.53 26.71 16.93
CA LYS A 417 -24.36 26.61 18.14
C LYS A 417 -23.58 26.83 19.44
N GLY A 418 -22.66 27.80 19.43
CA GLY A 418 -21.83 28.19 20.58
C GLY A 418 -20.65 27.26 20.88
N VAL A 419 -20.38 26.25 20.05
CA VAL A 419 -19.23 25.35 20.18
C VAL A 419 -18.19 25.70 19.12
N SER A 420 -16.93 25.85 19.53
CA SER A 420 -15.81 26.05 18.61
C SER A 420 -15.29 24.72 18.09
N TYR A 421 -15.03 24.69 16.79
CA TYR A 421 -14.44 23.58 16.06
C TYR A 421 -13.21 24.06 15.29
N GLU A 422 -12.41 23.10 14.85
CA GLU A 422 -11.24 23.32 14.00
C GLU A 422 -11.23 22.22 12.95
N THR A 423 -10.90 22.59 11.72
CA THR A 423 -10.73 21.68 10.58
C THR A 423 -9.31 21.85 10.07
N ASP A 424 -8.60 20.72 9.97
CA ASP A 424 -7.15 20.72 9.75
C ASP A 424 -6.76 21.30 8.38
N VAL A 425 -7.46 20.92 7.30
CA VAL A 425 -7.26 21.51 5.98
C VAL A 425 -8.59 21.61 5.22
N ILE A 426 -8.86 22.79 4.65
CA ILE A 426 -9.92 22.99 3.65
C ILE A 426 -9.26 23.40 2.33
N ALA A 427 -9.59 22.74 1.23
CA ALA A 427 -9.15 23.16 -0.09
C ALA A 427 -10.35 23.42 -1.01
N VAL A 428 -10.32 24.57 -1.70
CA VAL A 428 -11.39 24.97 -2.62
C VAL A 428 -10.82 25.09 -4.02
N VAL A 429 -11.35 24.31 -4.95
CA VAL A 429 -11.01 24.35 -6.38
C VAL A 429 -12.29 24.42 -7.20
N ASP A 430 -12.46 25.52 -7.94
CA ASP A 430 -13.69 25.80 -8.69
C ASP A 430 -14.95 25.70 -7.81
N LYS A 431 -15.78 24.67 -8.03
CA LYS A 431 -17.04 24.42 -7.30
C LYS A 431 -16.92 23.25 -6.32
N VAL A 432 -15.71 22.76 -6.08
CA VAL A 432 -15.41 21.62 -5.18
C VAL A 432 -14.75 22.10 -3.89
N VAL A 433 -15.25 21.62 -2.75
CA VAL A 433 -14.63 21.79 -1.43
C VAL A 433 -14.11 20.45 -0.92
N VAL A 434 -12.82 20.37 -0.65
CA VAL A 434 -12.18 19.23 0.03
C VAL A 434 -12.00 19.57 1.51
N ILE A 435 -12.56 18.75 2.38
CA ILE A 435 -12.43 18.85 3.84
C ILE A 435 -11.54 17.69 4.31
N ALA A 436 -10.34 18.00 4.79
CA ALA A 436 -9.40 16.99 5.26
C ALA A 436 -9.13 17.12 6.77
N GLU A 437 -9.21 15.97 7.47
CA GLU A 437 -8.92 15.82 8.90
C GLU A 437 -7.67 14.95 9.08
N ALA A 438 -6.72 15.42 9.88
CA ALA A 438 -5.43 14.82 10.14
C ALA A 438 -5.39 14.21 11.55
N LYS A 439 -5.16 12.89 11.67
CA LYS A 439 -5.04 12.19 12.97
C LYS A 439 -3.71 11.49 13.12
N SER A 440 -2.95 11.91 14.14
CA SER A 440 -1.59 11.42 14.43
C SER A 440 -1.51 10.47 15.62
N ALA A 441 -2.65 10.02 16.15
CA ALA A 441 -2.70 9.11 17.29
C ALA A 441 -2.08 7.75 16.94
N ILE A 442 -1.47 7.13 17.95
CA ILE A 442 -0.61 5.96 17.79
C ILE A 442 -1.34 4.70 18.21
N LEU A 443 -1.24 3.65 17.39
CA LEU A 443 -1.69 2.33 17.79
C LEU A 443 -0.81 1.77 18.89
N THR A 444 -1.43 1.56 20.05
CA THR A 444 -0.79 0.88 21.18
C THR A 444 -0.46 -0.57 20.80
N ASP A 445 0.67 -1.11 21.27
CA ASP A 445 1.05 -2.52 21.04
C ASP A 445 -0.05 -3.50 21.47
N ALA A 446 -0.81 -3.16 22.52
CA ALA A 446 -1.96 -3.96 22.94
C ALA A 446 -3.02 -4.09 21.83
N ALA A 447 -3.32 -3.01 21.11
CA ALA A 447 -4.27 -3.02 19.99
C ALA A 447 -3.72 -3.80 18.80
N LEU A 448 -2.44 -3.63 18.45
CA LEU A 448 -1.76 -4.40 17.40
C LEU A 448 -1.79 -5.91 17.68
N ARG A 449 -1.71 -6.32 18.95
CA ARG A 449 -1.92 -7.71 19.39
C ARG A 449 -3.38 -8.16 19.43
N GLY A 450 -4.32 -7.30 19.06
CA GLY A 450 -5.76 -7.56 19.03
C GLY A 450 -6.49 -7.35 20.35
N ALA A 451 -6.02 -6.51 21.28
CA ALA A 451 -6.80 -6.20 22.48
C ALA A 451 -8.05 -5.37 22.13
N VAL A 452 -9.24 -5.95 22.35
CA VAL A 452 -10.55 -5.39 21.95
C VAL A 452 -10.75 -3.93 22.39
N ASN A 453 -10.57 -3.65 23.68
CA ASN A 453 -10.85 -2.31 24.21
C ASN A 453 -9.91 -1.24 23.63
N SER A 454 -8.63 -1.60 23.45
CA SER A 454 -7.66 -0.69 22.84
C SER A 454 -7.93 -0.49 21.35
N ALA A 455 -8.23 -1.56 20.61
CA ALA A 455 -8.57 -1.48 19.19
C ALA A 455 -9.85 -0.64 18.96
N ARG A 456 -10.90 -0.86 19.75
CA ARG A 456 -12.14 -0.08 19.69
C ARG A 456 -11.91 1.40 19.98
N ARG A 457 -11.07 1.73 20.97
CA ARG A 457 -10.68 3.12 21.25
C ARG A 457 -9.97 3.74 20.05
N HIS A 458 -8.99 3.07 19.46
CA HIS A 458 -8.29 3.60 18.28
C HIS A 458 -9.22 3.76 17.07
N VAL A 459 -10.16 2.85 16.83
CA VAL A 459 -11.19 3.04 15.79
C VAL A 459 -12.01 4.30 16.05
N LYS A 460 -12.40 4.55 17.31
CA LYS A 460 -13.12 5.77 17.67
C LYS A 460 -12.28 7.01 17.35
N ASP A 461 -11.05 7.05 17.84
CA ASP A 461 -10.17 8.22 17.80
C ASP A 461 -9.63 8.50 16.37
N LEU A 462 -9.35 7.45 15.58
CA LEU A 462 -8.74 7.56 14.25
C LEU A 462 -9.72 7.50 13.08
N LEU A 463 -10.93 6.94 13.25
CA LEU A 463 -11.93 6.85 12.16
C LEU A 463 -13.23 7.58 12.47
N VAL A 464 -13.82 7.34 13.66
CA VAL A 464 -15.17 7.85 13.95
C VAL A 464 -15.15 9.35 14.20
N GLU A 465 -14.27 9.83 15.08
CA GLU A 465 -14.15 11.25 15.42
C GLU A 465 -13.83 12.14 14.19
N PRO A 466 -12.81 11.85 13.36
CA PRO A 466 -12.58 12.62 12.12
C PRO A 466 -13.75 12.55 11.14
N ALA A 467 -14.41 11.40 11.01
CA ALA A 467 -15.58 11.26 10.15
C ALA A 467 -16.74 12.13 10.63
N VAL A 468 -16.98 12.21 11.95
CA VAL A 468 -17.99 13.09 12.54
C VAL A 468 -17.63 14.58 12.38
N GLN A 469 -16.35 14.94 12.55
CA GLN A 469 -15.88 16.32 12.39
C GLN A 469 -16.09 16.82 10.96
N SER A 470 -15.59 16.06 9.99
CA SER A 470 -15.72 16.39 8.57
C SER A 470 -17.18 16.37 8.08
N ALA A 471 -17.99 15.40 8.53
CA ALA A 471 -19.42 15.35 8.18
C ALA A 471 -20.17 16.58 8.70
N ARG A 472 -19.87 17.02 9.93
CA ARG A 472 -20.52 18.21 10.50
C ARG A 472 -20.28 19.45 9.64
N LEU A 473 -19.06 19.65 9.16
CA LEU A 473 -18.75 20.80 8.30
C LEU A 473 -19.44 20.67 6.93
N GLN A 474 -19.45 19.47 6.34
CA GLN A 474 -20.19 19.21 5.11
C GLN A 474 -21.69 19.55 5.26
N ASP A 475 -22.34 19.07 6.32
CA ASP A 475 -23.77 19.31 6.57
C ASP A 475 -24.06 20.82 6.72
N ILE A 476 -23.14 21.57 7.34
CA ILE A 476 -23.27 23.03 7.49
C ILE A 476 -23.10 23.74 6.14
N LEU A 477 -22.15 23.33 5.31
CA LEU A 477 -21.97 23.91 3.97
C LEU A 477 -23.20 23.63 3.09
N GLN A 478 -23.76 22.43 3.19
CA GLN A 478 -24.99 22.07 2.49
C GLN A 478 -26.17 22.93 2.96
N ALA A 479 -26.43 23.01 4.27
CA ALA A 479 -27.51 23.84 4.82
C ALA A 479 -27.34 25.33 4.48
N ALA A 480 -26.09 25.82 4.41
CA ALA A 480 -25.79 27.18 3.97
C ALA A 480 -26.14 27.41 2.49
N GLY A 481 -25.91 26.41 1.63
CA GLY A 481 -26.34 26.44 0.23
C GLY A 481 -27.86 26.43 0.07
N GLU A 482 -28.56 25.73 0.96
CA GLU A 482 -30.03 25.69 1.06
C GLU A 482 -30.63 26.97 1.70
N GLY A 483 -29.80 27.90 2.18
CA GLY A 483 -30.20 29.21 2.68
C GLY A 483 -30.40 29.33 4.20
N ASP A 484 -29.93 28.37 5.01
CA ASP A 484 -29.95 28.49 6.47
C ASP A 484 -29.07 29.65 6.96
N ALA A 485 -29.66 30.59 7.68
CA ALA A 485 -28.99 31.83 8.07
C ALA A 485 -27.82 31.64 9.06
N GLU A 486 -27.91 30.67 9.98
CA GLU A 486 -26.82 30.37 10.91
C GLU A 486 -25.66 29.72 10.15
N ALA A 487 -25.97 28.78 9.26
CA ALA A 487 -25.01 28.04 8.46
C ALA A 487 -24.28 28.96 7.46
N MET A 488 -25.00 29.88 6.81
CA MET A 488 -24.42 30.90 5.93
C MET A 488 -23.40 31.78 6.68
N ALA A 489 -23.68 32.15 7.93
CA ALA A 489 -22.74 32.93 8.73
C ALA A 489 -21.45 32.14 9.02
N VAL A 490 -21.57 30.83 9.27
CA VAL A 490 -20.41 29.94 9.41
C VAL A 490 -19.64 29.86 8.09
N ALA A 491 -20.31 29.55 6.97
CA ALA A 491 -19.67 29.43 5.66
C ALA A 491 -18.91 30.70 5.27
N ALA A 492 -19.50 31.88 5.50
CA ALA A 492 -18.85 33.17 5.26
C ALA A 492 -17.60 33.37 6.13
N SER A 493 -17.61 32.86 7.37
CA SER A 493 -16.46 32.97 8.29
C SER A 493 -15.27 32.09 7.91
N LEU A 494 -15.49 31.02 7.13
CA LEU A 494 -14.43 30.09 6.71
C LEU A 494 -13.47 30.68 5.68
N GLY A 495 -13.87 31.74 4.96
CA GLY A 495 -13.03 32.37 3.95
C GLY A 495 -12.84 31.54 2.66
N LEU A 496 -13.81 30.68 2.33
CA LEU A 496 -13.75 29.74 1.19
C LEU A 496 -13.46 30.44 -0.16
N GLY A 497 -13.96 31.67 -0.34
CA GLY A 497 -13.81 32.41 -1.60
C GLY A 497 -14.80 31.98 -2.68
N ILE A 498 -15.77 31.13 -2.32
CA ILE A 498 -16.95 30.78 -3.08
C ILE A 498 -18.15 30.86 -2.14
N ASP A 499 -19.32 31.20 -2.67
CA ASP A 499 -20.56 31.18 -1.90
C ASP A 499 -21.00 29.73 -1.65
N ALA A 500 -21.67 29.46 -0.52
CA ALA A 500 -22.09 28.09 -0.19
C ALA A 500 -23.09 27.51 -1.21
N ALA A 501 -23.93 28.37 -1.79
CA ALA A 501 -24.88 28.00 -2.84
C ALA A 501 -24.20 27.64 -4.18
N ASP A 502 -22.92 28.00 -4.34
CA ASP A 502 -22.11 27.66 -5.50
C ASP A 502 -21.32 26.35 -5.30
N ILE A 503 -21.40 25.69 -4.15
CA ILE A 503 -20.69 24.44 -3.92
C ILE A 503 -21.45 23.30 -4.61
N GLU A 504 -20.85 22.71 -5.64
CA GLU A 504 -21.46 21.59 -6.40
C GLU A 504 -20.99 20.22 -5.87
N GLN A 505 -19.85 20.17 -5.17
CA GLN A 505 -19.33 18.93 -4.59
C GLN A 505 -18.53 19.19 -3.31
N THR A 506 -18.83 18.41 -2.26
CA THR A 506 -17.96 18.31 -1.08
C THR A 506 -17.29 16.94 -1.04
N ILE A 507 -15.98 16.91 -0.80
CA ILE A 507 -15.18 15.69 -0.65
C ILE A 507 -14.60 15.68 0.75
N ARG A 508 -14.79 14.58 1.49
CA ARG A 508 -14.20 14.41 2.83
C ARG A 508 -13.03 13.42 2.78
N LEU A 509 -11.94 13.80 3.43
CA LEU A 509 -10.70 13.02 3.52
C LEU A 509 -10.28 12.91 4.99
N SER A 510 -9.80 11.75 5.39
CA SER A 510 -9.13 11.55 6.68
C SER A 510 -7.74 10.99 6.43
N VAL A 511 -6.72 11.69 6.95
CA VAL A 511 -5.31 11.34 6.77
C VAL A 511 -4.74 10.91 8.11
N THR A 512 -4.06 9.77 8.12
CA THR A 512 -3.42 9.19 9.32
C THR A 512 -1.91 9.17 9.17
N LEU A 513 -1.18 9.42 10.27
CA LEU A 513 0.29 9.37 10.23
C LEU A 513 0.83 7.94 10.35
N ASP A 514 0.26 7.14 11.26
CA ASP A 514 0.62 5.73 11.41
C ASP A 514 -0.32 4.86 10.57
N ASP A 515 0.17 3.69 10.19
CA ASP A 515 -0.59 2.76 9.36
C ASP A 515 -1.84 2.23 10.08
N PHE A 516 -2.98 2.78 9.67
CA PHE A 516 -4.32 2.32 10.03
C PHE A 516 -5.13 1.86 8.81
N ALA A 517 -4.48 1.73 7.64
CA ALA A 517 -5.15 1.52 6.35
C ALA A 517 -6.00 0.25 6.35
N THR A 518 -5.54 -0.77 7.07
CA THR A 518 -6.25 -2.05 7.17
C THR A 518 -7.52 -1.99 8.01
N LEU A 519 -7.67 -1.06 8.96
CA LEU A 519 -8.97 -0.86 9.59
C LEU A 519 -9.84 0.11 8.81
N ALA A 520 -9.23 1.09 8.14
CA ALA A 520 -9.94 2.02 7.27
C ALA A 520 -10.73 1.30 6.16
N SER A 521 -10.21 0.22 5.57
CA SER A 521 -10.93 -0.55 4.53
C SER A 521 -11.95 -1.57 5.04
N ALA A 522 -12.12 -1.74 6.37
CA ALA A 522 -13.00 -2.74 6.97
C ALA A 522 -14.33 -2.15 7.48
N GLN A 523 -14.89 -1.16 6.78
CA GLN A 523 -16.06 -0.41 7.26
C GLN A 523 -17.26 -1.31 7.58
N ALA A 524 -17.52 -2.33 6.76
CA ALA A 524 -18.60 -3.28 7.00
C ALA A 524 -18.42 -4.01 8.33
N GLU A 525 -17.24 -4.59 8.58
CA GLU A 525 -16.93 -5.30 9.83
C GLU A 525 -17.00 -4.37 11.03
N LEU A 526 -16.49 -3.14 10.92
CA LEU A 526 -16.54 -2.13 11.98
C LEU A 526 -17.98 -1.76 12.36
N LYS A 527 -18.88 -1.65 11.38
CA LYS A 527 -20.33 -1.44 11.60
C LYS A 527 -20.97 -2.66 12.27
N HIS A 528 -20.70 -3.87 11.78
CA HIS A 528 -21.23 -5.12 12.37
C HIS A 528 -20.73 -5.35 13.80
N ALA A 529 -19.50 -4.95 14.12
CA ALA A 529 -18.94 -5.00 15.46
C ALA A 529 -19.55 -3.96 16.42
N GLY A 530 -20.26 -2.95 15.90
CA GLY A 530 -20.76 -1.80 16.66
C GLY A 530 -19.64 -0.84 17.08
N TRP A 531 -18.55 -0.80 16.31
CA TRP A 531 -17.40 0.09 16.54
C TRP A 531 -17.48 1.35 15.68
N PHE A 532 -18.22 1.31 14.57
CA PHE A 532 -18.48 2.44 13.69
C PHE A 532 -20.00 2.67 13.55
N PRO A 533 -20.52 3.91 13.66
CA PRO A 533 -21.95 4.19 13.55
C PRO A 533 -22.54 3.85 12.17
N ASN A 534 -23.70 3.22 12.13
CA ASN A 534 -24.34 2.80 10.86
C ASN A 534 -24.72 3.98 9.95
N ALA A 535 -25.23 5.06 10.54
CA ALA A 535 -25.67 6.26 9.82
C ALA A 535 -24.50 7.13 9.33
N LEU A 536 -23.29 6.96 9.89
CA LEU A 536 -22.14 7.76 9.50
C LEU A 536 -21.54 7.19 8.21
N VAL A 537 -21.30 8.08 7.25
CA VAL A 537 -20.52 7.76 6.05
C VAL A 537 -19.05 8.00 6.39
N GLN A 538 -18.24 6.96 6.29
CA GLN A 538 -16.81 7.07 6.50
C GLN A 538 -16.19 7.78 5.29
N PRO A 539 -15.43 8.86 5.49
CA PRO A 539 -14.71 9.53 4.40
C PRO A 539 -13.62 8.60 3.85
N ALA A 540 -13.08 8.93 2.66
CA ALA A 540 -11.85 8.30 2.20
C ALA A 540 -10.79 8.45 3.29
N THR A 541 -10.23 7.33 3.76
CA THR A 541 -9.27 7.34 4.87
C THR A 541 -8.02 6.58 4.43
N MET A 542 -6.86 7.24 4.49
CA MET A 542 -5.58 6.72 4.03
C MET A 542 -4.42 7.23 4.88
N THR A 543 -3.25 6.60 4.76
CA THR A 543 -2.05 7.09 5.43
C THR A 543 -1.47 8.30 4.70
N LEU A 544 -0.61 9.06 5.37
CA LEU A 544 0.13 10.16 4.75
C LEU A 544 0.99 9.69 3.57
N ALA A 545 1.58 8.49 3.66
CA ALA A 545 2.39 7.91 2.60
C ALA A 545 1.53 7.44 1.41
N ASP A 546 0.35 6.88 1.66
CA ASP A 546 -0.60 6.53 0.61
C ASP A 546 -1.10 7.77 -0.12
N LEU A 547 -1.46 8.83 0.63
CA LEU A 547 -1.82 10.12 0.03
C LEU A 547 -0.68 10.65 -0.84
N GLY A 548 0.55 10.61 -0.34
CA GLY A 548 1.74 10.97 -1.11
C GLY A 548 1.84 10.21 -2.43
N THR A 549 1.63 8.90 -2.40
CA THR A 549 1.61 8.05 -3.60
C THR A 549 0.45 8.39 -4.54
N CYS A 550 -0.76 8.61 -4.01
CA CYS A 550 -1.92 9.04 -4.80
C CYS A 550 -1.65 10.37 -5.50
N THR A 551 -1.05 11.36 -4.83
CA THR A 551 -0.72 12.66 -5.45
C THR A 551 0.41 12.57 -6.48
N ASP A 552 1.31 11.59 -6.36
CA ASP A 552 2.37 11.36 -7.35
C ASP A 552 1.82 10.66 -8.60
N ILE A 553 0.99 9.64 -8.43
CA ILE A 553 0.41 8.85 -9.53
C ILE A 553 -0.73 9.59 -10.26
N LEU A 554 -1.59 10.29 -9.53
CA LEU A 554 -2.70 11.06 -10.09
C LEU A 554 -2.26 12.50 -10.33
N ASP A 555 -1.48 12.69 -11.39
CA ASP A 555 -0.81 13.94 -11.75
C ASP A 555 -1.74 15.04 -12.31
N ARG A 556 -3.06 14.84 -12.21
CA ARG A 556 -4.09 15.78 -12.69
C ARG A 556 -5.16 16.03 -11.63
N PRO A 557 -5.62 17.29 -11.46
CA PRO A 557 -6.67 17.63 -10.50
C PRO A 557 -7.93 16.77 -10.64
N LEU A 558 -8.45 16.58 -11.87
CA LEU A 558 -9.69 15.82 -12.06
C LEU A 558 -9.54 14.35 -11.68
N PHE A 559 -8.38 13.75 -11.97
CA PHE A 559 -8.14 12.36 -11.58
C PHE A 559 -8.02 12.20 -10.06
N PHE A 560 -7.36 13.13 -9.39
CA PHE A 560 -7.25 13.12 -7.93
C PHE A 560 -8.62 13.28 -7.26
N LEU A 561 -9.41 14.27 -7.68
CA LEU A 561 -10.77 14.50 -7.15
C LEU A 561 -11.70 13.31 -7.43
N HIS A 562 -11.71 12.80 -8.67
CA HIS A 562 -12.55 11.66 -9.06
C HIS A 562 -12.17 10.39 -8.30
N TYR A 563 -10.87 10.16 -8.04
CA TYR A 563 -10.43 9.04 -7.21
C TYR A 563 -10.98 9.12 -5.79
N LEU A 564 -10.90 10.27 -5.12
CA LEU A 564 -11.39 10.44 -3.75
C LEU A 564 -12.91 10.19 -3.66
N ILE A 565 -13.68 10.72 -4.62
CA ILE A 565 -15.13 10.47 -4.73
C ILE A 565 -15.41 8.98 -4.95
N GLY A 566 -14.69 8.36 -5.88
CA GLY A 566 -14.79 6.93 -6.16
C GLY A 566 -14.45 6.06 -4.95
N ARG A 567 -13.45 6.45 -4.16
CA ARG A 567 -12.98 5.74 -2.96
C ARG A 567 -14.01 5.73 -1.83
N GLU A 568 -14.68 6.84 -1.57
CA GLU A 568 -15.77 6.88 -0.59
C GLU A 568 -16.94 6.01 -1.06
N ARG A 569 -17.29 6.13 -2.34
CA ARG A 569 -18.43 5.43 -2.94
C ARG A 569 -18.27 3.91 -2.92
N ILE A 570 -17.13 3.38 -3.38
CA ILE A 570 -16.91 1.92 -3.42
C ILE A 570 -16.89 1.30 -2.02
N GLN A 571 -16.28 2.00 -1.06
CA GLN A 571 -16.21 1.56 0.34
C GLN A 571 -17.61 1.48 0.98
N ARG A 572 -18.51 2.41 0.63
CA ARG A 572 -19.91 2.40 1.06
C ARG A 572 -20.72 1.28 0.40
N ALA A 573 -20.46 1.04 -0.88
CA ALA A 573 -21.28 0.16 -1.71
C ALA A 573 -21.02 -1.33 -1.50
N ALA A 574 -19.76 -1.73 -1.25
CA ALA A 574 -19.41 -3.14 -1.15
C ALA A 574 -18.26 -3.40 -0.16
N PRO A 575 -18.27 -4.55 0.55
CA PRO A 575 -17.13 -5.00 1.33
C PRO A 575 -16.03 -5.45 0.37
N VAL A 576 -15.12 -4.54 0.05
CA VAL A 576 -13.96 -4.82 -0.80
C VAL A 576 -12.71 -4.96 0.05
N PHE A 577 -12.00 -6.05 -0.16
CA PHE A 577 -10.69 -6.28 0.47
C PHE A 577 -9.59 -5.78 -0.46
N GLY A 578 -8.84 -4.78 0.00
CA GLY A 578 -7.65 -4.22 -0.65
C GLY A 578 -7.01 -3.17 0.27
N ASP A 579 -5.72 -2.90 0.05
CA ASP A 579 -5.06 -1.69 0.58
C ASP A 579 -5.24 -0.49 -0.36
N GLU A 580 -4.76 0.69 0.02
CA GLU A 580 -4.98 1.91 -0.77
C GLU A 580 -4.34 1.84 -2.15
N LEU A 581 -3.18 1.20 -2.29
CA LEU A 581 -2.50 1.04 -3.58
C LEU A 581 -3.23 0.05 -4.49
N ASP A 582 -3.87 -0.97 -3.93
CA ASP A 582 -4.77 -1.84 -4.67
C ASP A 582 -6.01 -1.08 -5.18
N TYR A 583 -6.58 -0.18 -4.36
CA TYR A 583 -7.66 0.72 -4.81
C TYR A 583 -7.18 1.66 -5.92
N LEU A 584 -6.01 2.27 -5.76
CA LEU A 584 -5.42 3.17 -6.75
C LEU A 584 -5.15 2.43 -8.07
N GLY A 585 -4.51 1.27 -8.02
CA GLY A 585 -4.27 0.43 -9.20
C GLY A 585 -5.57 0.00 -9.89
N THR A 586 -6.63 -0.29 -9.12
CA THR A 586 -7.96 -0.59 -9.67
C THR A 586 -8.58 0.64 -10.33
N TYR A 587 -8.42 1.82 -9.72
CA TYR A 587 -8.85 3.08 -10.31
C TYR A 587 -8.18 3.36 -11.65
N LEU A 588 -6.86 3.13 -11.78
CA LEU A 588 -6.15 3.36 -13.05
C LEU A 588 -6.74 2.53 -14.21
N ASN A 589 -7.35 1.38 -13.92
CA ASN A 589 -7.86 0.44 -14.91
C ASN A 589 -9.39 0.48 -15.09
N SER A 590 -10.14 1.07 -14.15
CA SER A 590 -11.61 1.01 -14.17
C SER A 590 -12.32 2.27 -13.67
N GLY A 591 -11.61 3.27 -13.17
CA GLY A 591 -12.22 4.42 -12.50
C GLY A 591 -13.01 4.06 -11.24
N LEU A 592 -12.77 2.87 -10.66
CA LEU A 592 -13.61 2.26 -9.62
C LEU A 592 -15.09 2.12 -10.07
N ASP A 593 -15.32 1.99 -11.38
CA ASP A 593 -16.62 1.73 -11.97
C ASP A 593 -16.91 0.22 -11.99
N LEU A 594 -17.33 -0.34 -10.85
CA LEU A 594 -17.49 -1.78 -10.67
C LEU A 594 -18.95 -2.15 -10.38
N ALA A 595 -19.82 -1.97 -11.37
CA ALA A 595 -21.26 -2.19 -11.23
C ALA A 595 -21.62 -3.57 -10.66
N GLU A 596 -20.92 -4.62 -11.08
CA GLU A 596 -21.13 -6.01 -10.61
C GLU A 596 -20.86 -6.16 -9.10
N VAL A 597 -19.81 -5.49 -8.60
CA VAL A 597 -19.41 -5.52 -7.18
C VAL A 597 -20.40 -4.70 -6.35
N VAL A 598 -20.81 -3.53 -6.85
CA VAL A 598 -21.80 -2.66 -6.21
C VAL A 598 -23.17 -3.32 -6.12
N ALA A 599 -23.57 -4.06 -7.15
CA ALA A 599 -24.83 -4.82 -7.17
C ALA A 599 -24.86 -6.01 -6.18
N GLY A 600 -23.76 -6.28 -5.47
CA GLY A 600 -23.66 -7.39 -4.52
C GLY A 600 -23.64 -8.77 -5.18
N THR A 601 -23.57 -8.82 -6.51
CA THR A 601 -23.51 -10.08 -7.28
C THR A 601 -22.17 -10.80 -7.08
N HIS A 602 -21.12 -10.06 -6.73
CA HIS A 602 -19.78 -10.56 -6.47
C HIS A 602 -19.19 -9.95 -5.20
N LYS A 603 -18.44 -10.75 -4.42
CA LYS A 603 -17.59 -10.22 -3.35
C LYS A 603 -16.27 -9.75 -3.95
N GLY A 604 -15.93 -8.47 -3.79
CA GLY A 604 -14.73 -7.88 -4.38
C GLY A 604 -13.47 -8.12 -3.54
N MET A 605 -12.43 -8.66 -4.18
CA MET A 605 -11.07 -8.65 -3.64
C MET A 605 -10.17 -8.01 -4.69
N PHE A 606 -9.53 -6.90 -4.33
CA PHE A 606 -8.45 -6.32 -5.12
C PHE A 606 -7.16 -6.95 -4.61
N SER A 607 -6.39 -7.51 -5.53
CA SER A 607 -5.15 -8.20 -5.19
C SER A 607 -4.20 -8.03 -6.36
N ARG A 608 -2.97 -7.60 -6.04
CA ARG A 608 -1.91 -7.34 -7.02
C ARG A 608 -2.24 -6.19 -7.98
N MET A 609 -3.19 -5.34 -7.62
CA MET A 609 -3.56 -4.19 -8.44
C MET A 609 -2.50 -3.09 -8.33
N SER A 610 -1.74 -3.06 -7.24
CA SER A 610 -0.60 -2.17 -7.02
C SER A 610 0.64 -2.44 -7.89
N MET A 611 0.74 -3.61 -8.56
CA MET A 611 2.00 -4.08 -9.17
C MET A 611 2.67 -3.07 -10.11
N ALA A 612 1.89 -2.34 -10.92
CA ALA A 612 2.43 -1.34 -11.83
C ALA A 612 3.00 -0.11 -11.09
N ILE A 613 2.36 0.29 -9.99
CA ILE A 613 2.77 1.38 -9.11
C ILE A 613 4.04 0.98 -8.35
N ASP A 614 4.06 -0.24 -7.80
CA ASP A 614 5.22 -0.78 -7.10
C ASP A 614 6.44 -0.88 -8.02
N ALA A 615 6.25 -1.40 -9.24
CA ALA A 615 7.32 -1.52 -10.23
C ALA A 615 7.87 -0.14 -10.65
N TYR A 616 6.99 0.85 -10.81
CA TYR A 616 7.37 2.23 -11.12
C TYR A 616 8.27 2.83 -10.04
N HIS A 617 7.84 2.80 -8.77
CA HIS A 617 8.61 3.38 -7.68
C HIS A 617 9.90 2.60 -7.37
N LEU A 618 9.87 1.28 -7.50
CA LEU A 618 11.08 0.46 -7.36
C LEU A 618 12.12 0.81 -8.43
N ALA A 619 11.70 1.03 -9.67
CA ALA A 619 12.59 1.46 -10.75
C ALA A 619 13.19 2.84 -10.48
N LEU A 620 12.38 3.80 -10.03
CA LEU A 620 12.86 5.13 -9.64
C LEU A 620 13.90 5.07 -8.50
N GLY A 621 13.63 4.27 -7.45
CA GLY A 621 14.57 4.06 -6.34
C GLY A 621 15.89 3.41 -6.77
N MET A 622 15.89 2.66 -7.89
CA MET A 622 17.11 2.14 -8.53
C MET A 622 17.78 3.14 -9.49
N GLY A 623 17.28 4.38 -9.58
CA GLY A 623 17.76 5.40 -10.51
C GLY A 623 17.42 5.10 -11.98
N ARG A 624 16.38 4.30 -12.24
CA ARG A 624 15.91 3.99 -13.60
C ARG A 624 14.67 4.83 -13.93
N GLU A 625 14.70 5.47 -15.09
CA GLU A 625 13.52 6.11 -15.66
C GLU A 625 12.64 5.07 -16.34
N VAL A 626 11.37 5.00 -15.93
CA VAL A 626 10.33 4.16 -16.52
C VAL A 626 9.04 4.98 -16.63
N ALA A 627 8.13 4.57 -17.50
CA ALA A 627 6.86 5.27 -17.68
C ALA A 627 6.04 5.25 -16.37
N LYS A 628 5.53 6.42 -15.97
CA LYS A 628 4.63 6.54 -14.82
C LYS A 628 3.30 5.86 -15.16
N PRO A 629 2.78 4.97 -14.29
CA PRO A 629 1.45 4.41 -14.47
C PRO A 629 0.43 5.53 -14.23
N GLY A 630 -0.57 5.62 -15.11
CA GLY A 630 -1.63 6.61 -15.00
C GLY A 630 -2.99 6.02 -15.39
N PRO A 631 -4.10 6.77 -15.18
CA PRO A 631 -5.43 6.31 -15.56
C PRO A 631 -5.52 6.03 -17.06
N ARG A 632 -6.09 4.87 -17.41
CA ARG A 632 -6.28 4.46 -18.80
C ARG A 632 -7.48 5.18 -19.41
N VAL A 633 -7.27 6.36 -19.97
CA VAL A 633 -8.29 7.11 -20.70
C VAL A 633 -7.93 7.18 -22.18
N SER A 634 -8.92 7.27 -23.06
CA SER A 634 -8.68 7.43 -24.50
C SER A 634 -8.02 8.79 -24.78
N PRO A 635 -7.23 8.92 -25.88
CA PRO A 635 -6.58 10.17 -26.25
C PRO A 635 -7.56 11.35 -26.36
N TYR A 636 -8.74 11.12 -26.94
CA TYR A 636 -9.79 12.13 -27.04
C TYR A 636 -10.29 12.61 -25.66
N VAL A 637 -10.58 11.70 -24.73
CA VAL A 637 -11.01 12.07 -23.37
C VAL A 637 -9.91 12.84 -22.65
N ALA A 638 -8.66 12.40 -22.76
CA ALA A 638 -7.52 13.13 -22.19
C ALA A 638 -7.44 14.57 -22.71
N ALA A 639 -7.65 14.79 -24.02
CA ALA A 639 -7.66 16.11 -24.62
C ALA A 639 -8.84 16.99 -24.13
N VAL A 640 -10.03 16.40 -23.92
CA VAL A 640 -11.17 17.10 -23.31
C VAL A 640 -10.81 17.57 -21.90
N LEU A 641 -10.25 16.69 -21.07
CA LEU A 641 -9.82 17.03 -19.71
C LEU A 641 -8.74 18.12 -19.71
N ASP A 642 -7.76 18.04 -20.64
CA ASP A 642 -6.69 19.06 -20.78
C ASP A 642 -7.28 20.44 -21.04
N LYS A 643 -8.25 20.50 -21.96
CA LYS A 643 -8.90 21.75 -22.31
C LYS A 643 -9.72 22.33 -21.16
N LEU A 644 -10.37 21.49 -20.36
CA LEU A 644 -11.10 21.93 -19.15
C LEU A 644 -10.14 22.48 -18.09
N GLU A 645 -9.06 21.76 -17.78
CA GLU A 645 -8.07 22.12 -16.76
C GLU A 645 -7.24 23.35 -17.12
N VAL A 646 -6.96 23.57 -18.41
CA VAL A 646 -6.29 24.80 -18.89
C VAL A 646 -7.27 25.98 -18.96
N GLY A 647 -8.51 25.71 -19.37
CA GLY A 647 -9.52 26.75 -19.57
C GLY A 647 -10.11 27.30 -18.27
N GLN A 648 -10.25 26.45 -17.25
CA GLN A 648 -10.78 26.77 -15.91
C GLN A 648 -12.02 27.67 -15.92
N ARG A 649 -12.94 27.41 -16.86
CA ARG A 649 -14.24 28.09 -16.86
C ARG A 649 -15.03 27.64 -15.62
N PRO A 650 -15.95 28.45 -15.07
CA PRO A 650 -16.76 28.03 -13.93
C PRO A 650 -17.39 26.65 -14.15
N SER A 651 -17.36 25.80 -13.11
CA SER A 651 -17.85 24.41 -13.12
C SER A 651 -17.06 23.47 -14.05
N TRP A 652 -15.79 23.78 -14.36
CA TRP A 652 -14.90 22.88 -15.08
C TRP A 652 -14.62 21.60 -14.28
N THR A 653 -14.59 21.68 -12.94
CA THR A 653 -14.44 20.48 -12.12
C THR A 653 -15.64 19.57 -12.27
N THR A 654 -16.85 20.11 -12.22
CA THR A 654 -18.09 19.33 -12.34
C THR A 654 -18.25 18.75 -13.72
N THR A 655 -17.98 19.54 -14.77
CA THR A 655 -17.96 19.06 -16.15
C THR A 655 -16.97 17.88 -16.30
N GLY A 656 -15.77 18.02 -15.75
CA GLY A 656 -14.73 16.98 -15.83
C GLY A 656 -15.04 15.72 -15.02
N LEU A 657 -15.57 15.89 -13.80
CA LEU A 657 -15.97 14.78 -12.93
C LEU A 657 -17.14 14.00 -13.53
N THR A 658 -18.16 14.68 -14.05
CA THR A 658 -19.30 14.04 -14.73
C THR A 658 -18.86 13.30 -16.00
N LEU A 659 -17.89 13.82 -16.75
CA LEU A 659 -17.29 13.09 -17.86
C LEU A 659 -16.58 11.82 -17.39
N LEU A 660 -15.83 11.87 -16.29
CA LEU A 660 -15.16 10.69 -15.73
C LEU A 660 -16.13 9.67 -15.13
N ASP A 661 -17.31 10.09 -14.69
CA ASP A 661 -18.39 9.17 -14.29
C ASP A 661 -19.04 8.49 -15.51
N ALA A 662 -19.24 9.24 -16.61
CA ALA A 662 -19.84 8.74 -17.83
C ALA A 662 -18.88 7.87 -18.67
N VAL A 663 -17.59 8.21 -18.66
CA VAL A 663 -16.51 7.58 -19.42
C VAL A 663 -15.30 7.37 -18.49
N PRO A 664 -15.39 6.43 -17.54
CA PRO A 664 -14.33 6.20 -16.56
C PRO A 664 -13.06 5.64 -17.21
N PRO A 665 -11.90 5.75 -16.53
CA PRO A 665 -10.71 5.01 -16.92
C PRO A 665 -11.01 3.53 -17.18
N GLY A 666 -10.41 2.96 -18.23
CA GLY A 666 -10.66 1.61 -18.69
C GLY A 666 -11.78 1.49 -19.73
N THR A 667 -12.51 2.57 -20.03
CA THR A 667 -13.42 2.62 -21.18
C THR A 667 -12.61 2.57 -22.48
N GLY A 668 -13.09 1.83 -23.49
CA GLY A 668 -12.37 1.63 -24.76
C GLY A 668 -12.28 2.90 -25.62
N ASP A 669 -11.41 2.86 -26.63
CA ASP A 669 -11.09 4.02 -27.49
C ASP A 669 -12.16 4.38 -28.54
N GLY A 670 -13.28 3.65 -28.60
CA GLY A 670 -14.29 3.79 -29.66
C GLY A 670 -15.02 5.14 -29.72
N ILE A 671 -14.83 6.03 -28.73
CA ILE A 671 -15.43 7.38 -28.77
C ILE A 671 -14.82 8.22 -29.90
N GLU A 672 -13.50 8.13 -30.12
CA GLU A 672 -12.85 8.95 -31.14
C GLU A 672 -13.27 8.52 -32.55
N GLU A 673 -13.27 7.21 -32.81
CA GLU A 673 -13.74 6.63 -34.07
C GLU A 673 -15.21 7.00 -34.33
N ALA A 674 -16.08 6.87 -33.33
CA ALA A 674 -17.49 7.25 -33.46
C ALA A 674 -17.68 8.75 -33.75
N LEU A 675 -16.83 9.62 -33.19
CA LEU A 675 -16.89 11.05 -33.49
C LEU A 675 -16.41 11.38 -34.91
N GLU A 676 -15.42 10.65 -35.43
CA GLU A 676 -14.96 10.79 -36.83
C GLU A 676 -16.03 10.33 -37.82
N GLU A 677 -16.73 9.22 -37.53
CA GLU A 677 -17.87 8.77 -38.33
C GLU A 677 -19.00 9.81 -38.34
N LEU A 678 -19.35 10.35 -37.17
CA LEU A 678 -20.33 11.43 -37.07
C LEU A 678 -19.91 12.70 -37.81
N ALA A 679 -18.61 13.02 -37.84
CA ALA A 679 -18.11 14.17 -38.59
C ALA A 679 -18.38 14.02 -40.10
N ALA A 680 -18.09 12.84 -40.66
CA ALA A 680 -18.36 12.55 -42.06
C ALA A 680 -19.87 12.63 -42.38
N GLU A 681 -20.73 12.13 -41.48
CA GLU A 681 -22.19 12.22 -41.66
C GLU A 681 -22.71 13.66 -41.70
N VAL A 682 -22.17 14.53 -40.83
CA VAL A 682 -22.56 15.94 -40.80
C VAL A 682 -22.02 16.70 -42.02
N GLU A 683 -20.82 16.35 -42.51
CA GLU A 683 -20.26 16.89 -43.76
C GLU A 683 -21.11 16.55 -44.99
N ASP A 684 -21.62 15.31 -45.07
CA ASP A 684 -22.46 14.82 -46.18
C ASP A 684 -23.93 15.31 -46.11
N GLY A 685 -24.25 16.19 -45.16
CA GLY A 685 -25.57 16.81 -45.04
C GLY A 685 -26.63 15.93 -44.36
N GLY A 686 -26.20 15.02 -43.48
CA GLY A 686 -26.96 14.23 -42.49
C GLY A 686 -28.46 14.02 -42.73
N LYS A 687 -28.89 12.78 -43.01
CA LYS A 687 -30.31 12.40 -43.10
C LYS A 687 -30.74 11.56 -41.90
N GLY A 688 -31.31 12.20 -40.88
CA GLY A 688 -31.89 11.56 -39.69
C GLY A 688 -32.58 12.58 -38.78
N PRO A 689 -33.34 12.16 -37.76
CA PRO A 689 -34.01 13.07 -36.82
C PRO A 689 -33.00 13.86 -35.95
N ASP A 690 -31.80 13.34 -35.71
CA ASP A 690 -30.70 14.04 -35.03
C ASP A 690 -29.31 13.58 -35.56
N PRO A 691 -28.85 14.09 -36.72
CA PRO A 691 -27.52 13.76 -37.23
C PRO A 691 -26.44 14.36 -36.31
N GLY A 692 -25.36 13.61 -36.06
CA GLY A 692 -24.19 14.11 -35.35
C GLY A 692 -24.25 14.04 -33.81
N VAL A 693 -24.94 13.06 -33.20
CA VAL A 693 -24.97 12.89 -31.74
C VAL A 693 -24.46 11.52 -31.32
N LEU A 694 -23.57 11.49 -30.32
CA LEU A 694 -23.07 10.29 -29.65
C LEU A 694 -23.39 10.36 -28.16
N LEU A 695 -23.99 9.29 -27.61
CA LEU A 695 -24.17 9.12 -26.17
C LEU A 695 -23.18 8.07 -25.65
N ALA A 696 -22.44 8.40 -24.61
CA ALA A 696 -21.55 7.48 -23.90
C ALA A 696 -21.96 7.39 -22.44
N CYS A 697 -22.14 6.17 -21.93
CA CYS A 697 -22.56 5.92 -20.56
C CYS A 697 -21.86 4.66 -20.03
N ALA A 698 -21.33 4.74 -18.82
CA ALA A 698 -20.67 3.64 -18.16
C ALA A 698 -21.66 2.60 -17.62
N ASP A 699 -21.17 1.42 -17.26
CA ASP A 699 -22.01 0.32 -16.75
C ASP A 699 -22.74 0.69 -15.45
N SER A 700 -22.15 1.56 -14.62
CA SER A 700 -22.80 2.03 -13.38
C SER A 700 -23.90 3.06 -13.60
N ARG A 701 -24.02 3.63 -14.81
CA ARG A 701 -25.02 4.65 -15.16
C ARG A 701 -25.07 5.81 -14.15
N ARG A 702 -23.91 6.27 -13.69
CA ARG A 702 -23.81 7.46 -12.81
C ARG A 702 -24.05 8.76 -13.55
N ALA A 703 -23.59 8.82 -14.79
CA ALA A 703 -23.73 9.95 -15.67
C ALA A 703 -23.72 9.46 -17.12
N VAL A 704 -24.21 10.32 -18.01
CA VAL A 704 -24.10 10.15 -19.45
C VAL A 704 -23.32 11.33 -20.04
N ALA A 705 -22.53 11.07 -21.08
CA ALA A 705 -21.89 12.10 -21.88
C ALA A 705 -22.56 12.17 -23.25
N ALA A 706 -23.05 13.34 -23.61
CA ALA A 706 -23.61 13.64 -24.93
C ALA A 706 -22.60 14.46 -25.74
N PHE A 707 -22.12 13.90 -26.85
CA PHE A 707 -21.26 14.60 -27.80
C PHE A 707 -22.06 14.97 -29.04
N HIS A 708 -22.01 16.24 -29.44
CA HIS A 708 -22.68 16.75 -30.62
C HIS A 708 -21.66 17.31 -31.62
N VAL A 709 -21.62 16.75 -32.83
CA VAL A 709 -20.84 17.27 -33.95
C VAL A 709 -21.71 18.21 -34.78
N PHE A 710 -21.21 19.42 -35.07
CA PHE A 710 -21.96 20.44 -35.78
C PHE A 710 -21.09 21.29 -36.73
N ALA A 711 -21.70 21.91 -37.73
CA ALA A 711 -21.03 22.84 -38.64
C ALA A 711 -21.08 24.28 -38.09
N ALA A 712 -20.11 25.13 -38.44
CA ALA A 712 -20.00 26.49 -37.92
C ALA A 712 -21.24 27.36 -38.18
N ARG A 713 -22.00 27.07 -39.23
CA ARG A 713 -23.27 27.73 -39.57
C ARG A 713 -24.38 27.51 -38.52
N ASP A 714 -24.33 26.40 -37.78
CA ASP A 714 -25.35 26.00 -36.81
C ASP A 714 -24.99 26.41 -35.37
N ARG A 715 -23.82 27.04 -35.19
CA ARG A 715 -23.21 27.33 -33.88
C ARG A 715 -24.13 28.04 -32.89
N ASP A 716 -24.96 28.98 -33.37
CA ASP A 716 -25.80 29.81 -32.51
C ASP A 716 -26.97 29.02 -31.92
N GLU A 717 -27.41 27.93 -32.56
CA GLU A 717 -28.50 27.06 -32.10
C GLU A 717 -28.00 25.90 -31.20
N VAL A 718 -26.70 25.62 -31.22
CA VAL A 718 -26.08 24.49 -30.50
C VAL A 718 -26.29 24.53 -28.98
N PRO A 719 -26.18 25.67 -28.26
CA PRO A 719 -26.37 25.66 -26.81
C PRO A 719 -27.75 25.17 -26.36
N GLU A 720 -28.81 25.65 -27.01
CA GLU A 720 -30.20 25.23 -26.72
C GLU A 720 -30.41 23.76 -27.10
N ARG A 721 -29.87 23.35 -28.25
CA ARG A 721 -29.91 21.96 -28.69
C ARG A 721 -29.18 21.01 -27.73
N LEU A 722 -28.00 21.38 -27.24
CA LEU A 722 -27.26 20.58 -26.26
C LEU A 722 -28.09 20.39 -25.00
N GLN A 723 -28.74 21.44 -24.49
CA GLN A 723 -29.58 21.33 -23.29
C GLN A 723 -30.73 20.32 -23.46
N LEU A 724 -31.42 20.34 -24.60
CA LEU A 724 -32.46 19.37 -24.94
C LEU A 724 -31.89 17.95 -25.09
N LEU A 725 -30.73 17.82 -25.75
CA LEU A 725 -30.03 16.54 -25.89
C LEU A 725 -29.60 15.99 -24.53
N GLY A 726 -29.20 16.85 -23.59
CA GLY A 726 -28.83 16.47 -22.24
C GLY A 726 -30.00 15.84 -21.49
N GLN A 727 -31.17 16.47 -21.52
CA GLN A 727 -32.41 15.92 -20.95
C GLN A 727 -32.78 14.58 -21.60
N TYR A 728 -32.76 14.53 -22.93
CA TYR A 728 -33.04 13.30 -23.67
C TYR A 728 -32.06 12.17 -23.32
N ALA A 729 -30.77 12.48 -23.18
CA ALA A 729 -29.74 11.51 -22.82
C ALA A 729 -29.97 10.95 -21.40
N MET A 730 -30.29 11.82 -20.44
CA MET A 730 -30.62 11.41 -19.06
C MET A 730 -31.84 10.48 -19.02
N GLU A 731 -32.93 10.86 -19.69
CA GLU A 731 -34.14 10.02 -19.80
C GLU A 731 -33.85 8.67 -20.47
N THR A 732 -33.08 8.67 -21.56
CA THR A 732 -32.79 7.45 -22.34
C THR A 732 -31.86 6.49 -21.59
N THR A 733 -30.93 7.03 -20.79
CA THR A 733 -29.94 6.24 -20.06
C THR A 733 -30.31 5.97 -18.60
N GLU A 734 -31.43 6.53 -18.13
CA GLU A 734 -31.88 6.46 -16.74
C GLU A 734 -30.79 6.98 -15.78
N THR A 735 -30.21 8.14 -16.12
CA THR A 735 -29.16 8.82 -15.33
C THR A 735 -29.65 10.18 -14.85
N ASP A 736 -29.13 10.65 -13.72
CA ASP A 736 -29.52 11.95 -13.14
C ASP A 736 -28.58 13.08 -13.56
N ARG A 737 -27.47 12.77 -14.25
CA ARG A 737 -26.45 13.75 -14.66
C ARG A 737 -26.03 13.53 -16.10
N CYS A 738 -25.96 14.61 -16.88
CA CYS A 738 -25.41 14.59 -18.23
C CYS A 738 -24.36 15.68 -18.43
N VAL A 739 -23.23 15.31 -19.01
CA VAL A 739 -22.24 16.26 -19.53
C VAL A 739 -22.37 16.35 -21.04
N MET A 740 -22.26 17.55 -21.58
CA MET A 740 -22.54 17.85 -22.98
C MET A 740 -21.31 18.52 -23.63
N PHE A 741 -20.89 18.02 -24.78
CA PHE A 741 -19.77 18.57 -25.54
C PHE A 741 -20.18 18.79 -27.00
N GLY A 742 -20.13 20.04 -27.47
CA GLY A 742 -20.30 20.37 -28.88
C GLY A 742 -18.94 20.47 -29.57
N ARG A 743 -18.64 19.65 -30.59
CA ARG A 743 -17.43 19.72 -31.42
C ARG A 743 -17.76 20.26 -32.81
N MET A 744 -17.04 21.28 -33.25
CA MET A 744 -17.28 21.97 -34.52
C MET A 744 -16.41 21.38 -35.62
N LEU A 745 -17.00 21.04 -36.77
CA LEU A 745 -16.28 20.47 -37.93
C LEU A 745 -15.08 21.33 -38.36
N GLU A 746 -15.30 22.64 -38.49
CA GLU A 746 -14.28 23.59 -38.95
C GLU A 746 -13.18 23.85 -37.90
N ARG A 747 -13.32 23.30 -36.68
CA ARG A 747 -12.31 23.35 -35.60
C ARG A 747 -12.06 21.98 -34.99
N TRP A 748 -11.90 20.97 -35.85
CA TRP A 748 -11.65 19.59 -35.43
C TRP A 748 -10.35 19.40 -34.66
N ASP A 749 -9.41 20.34 -34.77
CA ASP A 749 -8.18 20.42 -33.96
C ASP A 749 -8.47 20.58 -32.46
N GLN A 750 -9.68 21.00 -32.09
CA GLN A 750 -10.10 21.14 -30.70
C GLN A 750 -11.01 19.98 -30.28
N PRO A 751 -10.87 19.48 -29.04
CA PRO A 751 -11.68 18.36 -28.57
C PRO A 751 -13.17 18.74 -28.44
N PHE A 752 -13.47 20.00 -28.15
CA PHE A 752 -14.82 20.58 -28.14
C PHE A 752 -14.76 22.09 -28.36
N SER A 753 -15.85 22.72 -28.77
CA SER A 753 -16.04 24.19 -28.85
C SER A 753 -16.97 24.73 -27.77
N ILE A 754 -17.96 23.94 -27.35
CA ILE A 754 -18.92 24.25 -26.30
C ILE A 754 -18.93 23.06 -25.33
N ALA A 755 -18.98 23.34 -24.04
CA ALA A 755 -19.15 22.32 -23.00
C ALA A 755 -20.14 22.84 -21.97
N GLY A 756 -20.89 21.93 -21.37
CA GLY A 756 -21.83 22.21 -20.28
C GLY A 756 -22.24 20.92 -19.60
N TRP A 757 -23.06 21.03 -18.56
CA TRP A 757 -23.64 19.89 -17.84
C TRP A 757 -25.06 20.22 -17.41
N VAL A 758 -25.84 19.20 -17.13
CA VAL A 758 -27.21 19.26 -16.61
C VAL A 758 -27.40 18.14 -15.61
N GLU A 759 -28.18 18.40 -14.56
CA GLU A 759 -28.59 17.43 -13.56
C GLU A 759 -30.11 17.49 -13.41
N ALA A 760 -30.72 16.37 -13.02
CA ALA A 760 -32.15 16.33 -12.72
C ALA A 760 -32.47 17.25 -11.55
N GLU A 761 -33.56 18.02 -11.65
CA GLU A 761 -34.10 18.72 -10.48
C GLU A 761 -34.57 17.68 -9.45
N GLU A 762 -34.12 17.79 -8.19
CA GLU A 762 -34.67 16.97 -7.11
C GLU A 762 -36.19 17.20 -7.07
N ALA A 763 -36.97 16.14 -7.30
CA ALA A 763 -38.40 16.21 -7.13
C ALA A 763 -38.67 16.48 -5.65
N ASP A 764 -39.20 17.68 -5.33
CA ASP A 764 -39.74 18.03 -4.02
C ASP A 764 -40.55 16.84 -3.48
N THR A 765 -40.00 16.10 -2.52
CA THR A 765 -40.62 14.93 -1.87
C THR A 765 -40.85 15.17 -0.40
#